data_AF-A0A841PXY4-F1
#
_entry.id   AF-A0A841PXY4-F1
#
_cell.length_a   1.000
_cell.length_b   1.000
_cell.length_c   1.000
_cell.angle_alpha   90.00
_cell.angle_beta   90.00
_cell.angle_gamma   90.00
#
_symmetry.space_group_name_H-M   'P 1'
#
loop_
_entity.id
_entity.type
_entity.pdbx_description
1 polymer ?
#
loop_
_entity_poly.entity_id
_entity_poly.type
_entity_poly.pdbx_seq_one_letter_code
_entity_poly.pdbx_strand_id
1 'polypeptide(L)'
;MGQLKNTGALDIFRVIAAFLVVAIHTSPLYTMNETADFVLTRIIGRIAVPFFIMVTGYFLYTSIARRDKAYIKGFVLKIGAIYLISMILFLPINFYSGYMEENLLWGNLIKDILFDGTFYHLWYLPAMILGVLLVTSGIQRFGFTMSFLVAILLYGMGLLGDSYYGLVQQTHILTTFYDVIFTLFDYTRNGLFFVPIYLLLGMVISKSNKRISTKHIVIGLVVSSVFLLIEGLLLNSLSWQRHDSMYILLVPCMYFLFLFLLQLPGKNTKTLRNLSLIIYLIHPWMIVLVRGFAKVIHQEQLFINNNFIHYLTVSFLSFLAAWIVTYFLPKGRKRKIDLSPDNRAWVEIDLAALRHNAKELQRILPNHCQLMPVVKANAYGHGDVAIARELMRAGLKMFAIATLAEGVRLRQYGIKGDILILGYTNPKELASLEKYNLIQTVVDFPYARTLNEYPKKVRVHIKIDTGMHRLGVNVENLAEIEKVFECKNLKVEGMFSHLSVSDSLVEEDVEFTQKQIQQFYQMIDSLKAKGYDTGKLHIQASYGILNYPDLACDYARAGIALYGVLSADDKVRANVHLKPVLALKARIALIKEIQPGEVISYGRQFTAKSKMKIATVTIGYADGIPRRLYENNAYVILHSKTAPIIGRICMDQLMIDVSHIHEVKNNDVVTIIGVDGTEQIRCEDIARQCGTITNDILSGLGPRLDYVYLH
;
A
#
# COMPACT_ATOMS: atom_id res chain seq x y z
N MET A 1 -9.06 3.52 17.99
CA MET A 1 -10.09 2.82 17.20
C MET A 1 -9.42 1.80 16.30
N GLY A 2 -9.87 0.53 16.29
CA GLY A 2 -9.58 -0.43 15.21
C GLY A 2 -8.59 -1.56 15.48
N GLN A 3 -8.85 -2.42 16.48
CA GLN A 3 -8.20 -3.74 16.56
C GLN A 3 -9.20 -4.86 16.21
N LEU A 4 -9.03 -5.36 14.98
CA LEU A 4 -9.23 -6.70 14.43
C LEU A 4 -9.15 -6.44 12.92
N LYS A 5 -8.24 -7.04 12.17
CA LYS A 5 -8.59 -8.27 11.47
C LYS A 5 -7.33 -8.84 10.84
N ASN A 6 -6.94 -10.03 11.28
CA ASN A 6 -5.84 -10.75 10.67
C ASN A 6 -6.28 -11.22 9.27
N THR A 7 -6.01 -10.42 8.24
CA THR A 7 -6.41 -10.76 6.87
C THR A 7 -5.50 -11.82 6.23
N GLY A 8 -4.44 -12.26 6.90
CA GLY A 8 -3.52 -13.24 6.34
C GLY A 8 -4.16 -14.61 6.13
N ALA A 9 -5.10 -15.01 7.00
CA ALA A 9 -5.85 -16.25 6.83
C ALA A 9 -6.77 -16.21 5.60
N LEU A 10 -7.27 -15.02 5.20
CA LEU A 10 -8.01 -14.87 3.94
C LEU A 10 -7.11 -15.17 2.73
N ASP A 11 -5.84 -14.76 2.76
CA ASP A 11 -4.89 -15.03 1.67
C ASP A 11 -4.58 -16.53 1.52
N ILE A 12 -4.51 -17.26 2.65
CA ILE A 12 -4.36 -18.73 2.63
C ILE A 12 -5.62 -19.39 2.09
N PHE A 13 -6.79 -19.00 2.60
CA PHE A 13 -8.06 -19.56 2.16
C PHE A 13 -8.36 -19.26 0.69
N ARG A 14 -7.85 -18.17 0.11
CA ARG A 14 -7.92 -17.91 -1.34
C ARG A 14 -7.31 -19.03 -2.17
N VAL A 15 -6.20 -19.62 -1.71
CA VAL A 15 -5.56 -20.75 -2.41
C VAL A 15 -6.40 -22.02 -2.27
N ILE A 16 -6.92 -22.29 -1.08
CA ILE A 16 -7.86 -23.41 -0.84
C ILE A 16 -9.10 -23.26 -1.74
N ALA A 17 -9.70 -22.08 -1.78
CA ALA A 17 -10.83 -21.77 -2.65
C ALA A 17 -10.49 -21.95 -4.13
N ALA A 18 -9.28 -21.59 -4.57
CA ALA A 18 -8.86 -21.83 -5.95
C ALA A 18 -8.81 -23.34 -6.28
N PHE A 19 -8.31 -24.18 -5.37
CA PHE A 19 -8.34 -25.64 -5.55
C PHE A 19 -9.74 -26.24 -5.47
N LEU A 20 -10.65 -25.67 -4.67
CA LEU A 20 -12.06 -26.04 -4.72
C LEU A 20 -12.67 -25.75 -6.11
N VAL A 21 -12.27 -24.66 -6.76
CA VAL A 21 -12.67 -24.40 -8.17
C VAL A 21 -12.09 -25.45 -9.11
N VAL A 22 -10.84 -25.91 -8.90
CA VAL A 22 -10.28 -27.02 -9.70
C VAL A 22 -11.09 -28.31 -9.48
N ALA A 23 -11.45 -28.63 -8.24
CA ALA A 23 -12.26 -29.80 -7.90
C ALA A 23 -13.63 -29.76 -8.61
N ILE A 24 -14.28 -28.59 -8.67
CA ILE A 24 -15.55 -28.40 -9.40
C ILE A 24 -15.46 -28.81 -10.88
N HIS A 25 -14.31 -28.58 -11.53
CA HIS A 25 -14.13 -28.88 -12.96
C HIS A 25 -13.53 -30.25 -13.25
N THR A 26 -13.09 -30.98 -12.21
CA THR A 26 -12.38 -32.27 -12.37
C THR A 26 -13.06 -33.43 -11.64
N SER A 27 -14.07 -33.17 -10.80
CA SER A 27 -14.88 -34.20 -10.14
C SER A 27 -14.05 -35.31 -9.46
N PRO A 28 -13.15 -34.95 -8.53
CA PRO A 28 -12.09 -35.83 -8.02
C PRO A 28 -12.58 -37.13 -7.40
N LEU A 29 -13.81 -37.18 -6.88
CA LEU A 29 -14.33 -38.35 -6.17
C LEU A 29 -15.33 -39.15 -7.01
N TYR A 30 -15.62 -38.73 -8.24
CA TYR A 30 -16.72 -39.29 -9.04
C TYR A 30 -16.57 -40.80 -9.28
N THR A 31 -15.36 -41.28 -9.59
CA THR A 31 -15.10 -42.72 -9.78
C THR A 31 -15.11 -43.53 -8.48
N MET A 32 -15.05 -42.88 -7.31
CA MET A 32 -15.02 -43.55 -6.01
C MET A 32 -16.41 -43.61 -5.38
N ASN A 33 -17.11 -42.47 -5.38
CA ASN A 33 -18.45 -42.33 -4.82
C ASN A 33 -19.11 -41.06 -5.37
N GLU A 34 -20.16 -41.21 -6.17
CA GLU A 34 -20.86 -40.08 -6.81
C GLU A 34 -21.46 -39.10 -5.79
N THR A 35 -22.01 -39.60 -4.67
CA THR A 35 -22.56 -38.74 -3.61
C THR A 35 -21.46 -37.93 -2.93
N ALA A 36 -20.30 -38.52 -2.68
CA ALA A 36 -19.15 -37.80 -2.11
C ALA A 36 -18.63 -36.73 -3.08
N ASP A 37 -18.59 -37.01 -4.39
CA ASP A 37 -18.23 -36.02 -5.40
C ASP A 37 -19.25 -34.89 -5.47
N PHE A 38 -20.55 -35.19 -5.41
CA PHE A 38 -21.61 -34.19 -5.35
C PHE A 38 -21.44 -33.29 -4.13
N VAL A 39 -21.21 -33.87 -2.94
CA VAL A 39 -20.97 -33.09 -1.71
C VAL A 39 -19.74 -32.20 -1.86
N LEU A 40 -18.64 -32.73 -2.40
CA LEU A 40 -17.40 -31.95 -2.56
C LEU A 40 -17.53 -30.84 -3.60
N THR A 41 -18.09 -31.12 -4.77
CA THR A 41 -18.10 -30.19 -5.92
C THR A 41 -19.32 -29.26 -5.91
N ARG A 42 -20.49 -29.77 -5.54
CA ARG A 42 -21.77 -29.04 -5.62
C ARG A 42 -22.21 -28.43 -4.30
N ILE A 43 -21.67 -28.84 -3.17
CA ILE A 43 -21.99 -28.23 -1.86
C ILE A 43 -20.77 -27.49 -1.30
N ILE A 44 -19.69 -28.21 -0.96
CA ILE A 44 -18.50 -27.62 -0.33
C ILE A 44 -17.79 -26.68 -1.30
N GLY A 45 -17.58 -27.10 -2.55
CA GLY A 45 -16.89 -26.31 -3.57
C GLY A 45 -17.56 -24.96 -3.83
N ARG A 46 -18.87 -24.85 -3.60
CA ARG A 46 -19.65 -23.62 -3.84
C ARG A 46 -19.34 -22.48 -2.88
N ILE A 47 -18.57 -22.72 -1.81
CA ILE A 47 -18.05 -21.63 -0.96
C ILE A 47 -16.99 -20.77 -1.67
N ALA A 48 -16.32 -21.30 -2.70
CA ALA A 48 -15.13 -20.68 -3.28
C ALA A 48 -15.39 -19.31 -3.93
N VAL A 49 -16.39 -19.22 -4.81
CA VAL A 49 -16.71 -17.97 -5.52
C VAL A 49 -17.30 -16.91 -4.58
N PRO A 50 -18.31 -17.21 -3.75
CA PRO A 50 -18.79 -16.31 -2.69
C PRO A 50 -17.65 -15.74 -1.84
N PHE A 51 -16.68 -16.58 -1.47
CA PHE A 51 -15.53 -16.13 -0.70
C PHE A 51 -14.74 -15.04 -1.44
N PHE A 52 -14.38 -15.24 -2.72
CA PHE A 52 -13.66 -14.23 -3.49
C PHE A 52 -14.44 -12.90 -3.62
N ILE A 53 -15.76 -13.00 -3.78
CA ILE A 53 -16.65 -11.83 -3.83
C ILE A 53 -16.65 -11.10 -2.48
N MET A 54 -16.83 -11.82 -1.38
CA MET A 54 -16.81 -11.25 -0.03
C MET A 54 -15.48 -10.58 0.31
N VAL A 55 -14.34 -11.17 -0.08
CA VAL A 55 -13.03 -10.53 0.13
C VAL A 55 -12.96 -9.21 -0.65
N THR A 56 -13.51 -9.15 -1.86
CA THR A 56 -13.58 -7.91 -2.64
C THR A 56 -14.44 -6.87 -1.93
N GLY A 57 -15.66 -7.23 -1.53
CA GLY A 57 -16.55 -6.32 -0.79
C GLY A 57 -15.93 -5.80 0.50
N TYR A 58 -15.26 -6.68 1.25
CA TYR A 58 -14.56 -6.33 2.48
C TYR A 58 -13.51 -5.23 2.28
N PHE A 59 -12.65 -5.34 1.26
CA PHE A 59 -11.61 -4.32 1.01
C PHE A 59 -12.12 -3.09 0.25
N LEU A 60 -13.23 -3.20 -0.49
CA LEU A 60 -13.78 -2.09 -1.28
C LEU A 60 -14.68 -1.16 -0.45
N TYR A 61 -15.15 -1.62 0.72
CA TYR A 61 -16.06 -0.88 1.59
C TYR A 61 -15.60 0.55 1.87
N THR A 62 -14.35 0.75 2.31
CA THR A 62 -13.85 2.08 2.70
C THR A 62 -13.88 3.07 1.54
N SER A 63 -13.53 2.62 0.33
CA SER A 63 -13.51 3.46 -0.86
C SER A 63 -14.93 3.82 -1.32
N ILE A 64 -15.87 2.87 -1.28
CA ILE A 64 -17.29 3.13 -1.59
C ILE A 64 -17.92 4.07 -0.56
N ALA A 65 -17.65 3.84 0.73
CA ALA A 65 -18.17 4.69 1.82
C ALA A 65 -17.66 6.13 1.72
N ARG A 66 -16.43 6.35 1.26
CA ARG A 66 -15.82 7.68 1.02
C ARG A 66 -16.16 8.28 -0.35
N ARG A 67 -16.93 7.59 -1.18
CA ARG A 67 -17.25 7.99 -2.56
C ARG A 67 -16.00 8.25 -3.42
N ASP A 68 -14.94 7.47 -3.21
CA ASP A 68 -13.69 7.56 -3.99
C ASP A 68 -13.88 6.97 -5.40
N LYS A 69 -14.37 7.81 -6.32
CA LYS A 69 -14.63 7.43 -7.71
C LYS A 69 -13.37 6.99 -8.45
N ALA A 70 -12.21 7.57 -8.12
CA ALA A 70 -10.94 7.24 -8.76
C ALA A 70 -10.50 5.81 -8.42
N TYR A 71 -10.60 5.44 -7.14
CA TYR A 71 -10.29 4.08 -6.69
C TYR A 71 -11.23 3.04 -7.28
N ILE A 72 -12.54 3.31 -7.28
CA ILE A 72 -13.55 2.38 -7.84
C ILE A 72 -13.33 2.21 -9.35
N LYS A 73 -13.11 3.31 -10.09
CA LYS A 73 -12.78 3.26 -11.52
C LYS A 73 -11.50 2.46 -11.76
N GLY A 74 -10.45 2.70 -10.97
CA GLY A 74 -9.19 1.95 -11.07
C GLY A 74 -9.36 0.46 -10.81
N PHE A 75 -10.20 0.08 -9.83
CA PHE A 75 -10.55 -1.31 -9.57
C PHE A 75 -11.27 -1.95 -10.77
N VAL A 76 -12.32 -1.30 -11.29
CA VAL A 76 -13.11 -1.80 -12.43
C VAL A 76 -12.23 -1.94 -13.68
N LEU A 77 -11.40 -0.93 -14.00
CA LEU A 77 -10.47 -1.00 -15.13
C LEU A 77 -9.47 -2.14 -14.98
N LYS A 78 -8.98 -2.39 -13.76
CA LYS A 78 -8.05 -3.51 -13.50
C LYS A 78 -8.71 -4.87 -13.73
N ILE A 79 -9.93 -5.07 -13.22
CA ILE A 79 -10.68 -6.32 -13.47
C ILE A 79 -11.00 -6.47 -14.96
N GLY A 80 -11.41 -5.38 -15.63
CA GLY A 80 -11.64 -5.36 -17.07
C GLY A 80 -10.39 -5.71 -17.88
N ALA A 81 -9.22 -5.22 -17.50
CA ALA A 81 -7.95 -5.58 -18.15
C ALA A 81 -7.61 -7.07 -17.95
N ILE A 82 -7.78 -7.60 -16.74
CA ILE A 82 -7.60 -9.04 -16.48
C ILE A 82 -8.58 -9.84 -17.34
N TYR A 83 -9.83 -9.41 -17.43
CA TYR A 83 -10.84 -10.08 -18.23
C TYR A 83 -10.48 -10.10 -19.72
N LEU A 84 -10.08 -8.96 -20.28
CA LEU A 84 -9.64 -8.87 -21.68
C LEU A 84 -8.44 -9.79 -21.96
N ILE A 85 -7.44 -9.80 -21.07
CA ILE A 85 -6.28 -10.68 -21.20
C ILE A 85 -6.72 -12.15 -21.14
N SER A 86 -7.62 -12.50 -20.22
CA SER A 86 -8.16 -13.85 -20.12
C SER A 86 -8.95 -14.26 -21.37
N MET A 87 -9.77 -13.38 -21.94
CA MET A 87 -10.49 -13.66 -23.20
C MET A 87 -9.52 -14.01 -24.32
N ILE A 88 -8.45 -13.21 -24.48
CA ILE A 88 -7.40 -13.47 -25.49
C ILE A 88 -6.69 -14.80 -25.20
N LEU A 89 -6.35 -15.04 -23.93
CA LEU A 89 -5.69 -16.27 -23.49
C LEU A 89 -6.53 -17.52 -23.78
N PHE A 90 -7.86 -17.45 -23.70
CA PHE A 90 -8.74 -18.60 -23.92
C PHE A 90 -9.23 -18.76 -25.36
N LEU A 91 -8.98 -17.79 -26.24
CA LEU A 91 -9.39 -17.82 -27.63
C LEU A 91 -8.95 -19.10 -28.37
N PRO A 92 -7.71 -19.62 -28.24
CA PRO A 92 -7.34 -20.89 -28.87
C PRO A 92 -8.12 -22.11 -28.35
N ILE A 93 -8.45 -22.16 -27.06
CA ILE A 93 -9.28 -23.24 -26.51
C ILE A 93 -10.70 -23.12 -27.05
N ASN A 94 -11.26 -21.92 -27.15
CA ASN A 94 -12.60 -21.71 -27.68
C ASN A 94 -12.75 -22.19 -29.12
N PHE A 95 -11.70 -22.01 -29.94
CA PHE A 95 -11.64 -22.59 -31.28
C PHE A 95 -11.52 -24.12 -31.23
N TYR A 96 -10.62 -24.65 -30.40
CA TYR A 96 -10.43 -26.10 -30.26
C TYR A 96 -11.69 -26.83 -29.76
N SER A 97 -12.48 -26.21 -28.88
CA SER A 97 -13.70 -26.80 -28.33
C SER A 97 -14.93 -26.62 -29.23
N GLY A 98 -14.80 -26.02 -30.41
CA GLY A 98 -15.93 -25.72 -31.32
C GLY A 98 -16.87 -24.62 -30.83
N TYR A 99 -16.56 -23.96 -29.70
CA TYR A 99 -17.46 -22.98 -29.07
C TYR A 99 -17.70 -21.74 -29.95
N MET A 100 -16.69 -21.34 -30.73
CA MET A 100 -16.83 -20.21 -31.68
C MET A 100 -17.69 -20.57 -32.90
N GLU A 101 -17.76 -21.84 -33.29
CA GLU A 101 -18.56 -22.26 -34.46
C GLU A 101 -20.06 -22.30 -34.13
N GLU A 102 -20.42 -22.67 -32.90
CA GLU A 102 -21.82 -22.72 -32.42
C GLU A 102 -22.40 -21.33 -32.06
N ASN A 103 -21.55 -20.34 -31.73
CA ASN A 103 -21.98 -19.03 -31.19
C ASN A 103 -21.71 -17.81 -32.09
N LEU A 104 -21.56 -17.99 -33.41
CA LEU A 104 -21.29 -16.91 -34.39
C LEU A 104 -22.41 -15.85 -34.54
N LEU A 105 -23.55 -16.01 -33.87
CA LEU A 105 -24.58 -14.99 -33.82
C LEU A 105 -24.13 -13.83 -32.92
N TRP A 106 -24.05 -12.62 -33.48
CA TRP A 106 -23.61 -11.39 -32.77
C TRP A 106 -24.31 -11.15 -31.43
N GLY A 107 -25.58 -11.57 -31.28
CA GLY A 107 -26.33 -11.47 -30.02
C GLY A 107 -25.77 -12.34 -28.89
N ASN A 108 -25.41 -13.60 -29.19
CA ASN A 108 -24.85 -14.53 -28.21
C ASN A 108 -23.44 -14.08 -27.80
N LEU A 109 -22.66 -13.61 -28.76
CA LEU A 109 -21.29 -13.15 -28.50
C LEU A 109 -21.24 -11.89 -27.60
N ILE A 110 -22.19 -10.96 -27.76
CA ILE A 110 -22.34 -9.80 -26.86
C ILE A 110 -22.75 -10.25 -25.45
N LYS A 111 -23.69 -11.19 -25.35
CA LYS A 111 -24.15 -11.77 -24.09
C LYS A 111 -23.00 -12.47 -23.35
N ASP A 112 -22.22 -13.27 -24.04
CA ASP A 112 -21.03 -13.95 -23.52
C ASP A 112 -19.97 -12.95 -23.06
N ILE A 113 -19.71 -11.88 -23.82
CA ILE A 113 -18.72 -10.87 -23.42
C ILE A 113 -19.18 -10.12 -22.16
N LEU A 114 -20.45 -9.73 -22.08
CA LEU A 114 -20.92 -8.83 -21.03
C LEU A 114 -21.33 -9.52 -19.74
N PHE A 115 -21.85 -10.75 -19.81
CA PHE A 115 -22.53 -11.38 -18.67
C PHE A 115 -22.02 -12.78 -18.35
N ASP A 116 -21.95 -13.66 -19.35
CA ASP A 116 -21.70 -15.08 -19.10
C ASP A 116 -20.21 -15.45 -19.14
N GLY A 117 -19.37 -14.60 -19.74
CA GLY A 117 -17.95 -14.87 -19.99
C GLY A 117 -17.75 -15.69 -21.26
N THR A 118 -16.73 -15.36 -22.06
CA THR A 118 -16.39 -16.11 -23.29
C THR A 118 -15.94 -17.56 -23.09
N PHE A 119 -15.92 -18.01 -21.84
CA PHE A 119 -15.72 -19.40 -21.45
C PHE A 119 -16.37 -19.57 -20.07
N TYR A 120 -17.02 -20.70 -19.83
CA TYR A 120 -17.86 -20.92 -18.65
C TYR A 120 -17.21 -20.62 -17.29
N HIS A 121 -15.87 -20.67 -17.16
CA HIS A 121 -15.17 -20.34 -15.91
C HIS A 121 -14.80 -18.85 -15.76
N LEU A 122 -14.92 -18.03 -16.82
CA LEU A 122 -14.53 -16.61 -16.79
C LEU A 122 -15.66 -15.67 -16.34
N TRP A 123 -16.90 -16.16 -16.23
CA TRP A 123 -18.10 -15.41 -15.81
C TRP A 123 -17.90 -14.53 -14.56
N TYR A 124 -17.04 -14.97 -13.64
CA TYR A 124 -16.72 -14.25 -12.40
C TYR A 124 -16.26 -12.80 -12.68
N LEU A 125 -15.43 -12.57 -13.69
CA LEU A 125 -14.84 -11.25 -13.95
C LEU A 125 -15.88 -10.20 -14.40
N PRO A 126 -16.70 -10.42 -15.45
CA PRO A 126 -17.78 -9.51 -15.81
C PRO A 126 -18.84 -9.41 -14.70
N ALA A 127 -19.17 -10.51 -14.02
CA ALA A 127 -20.10 -10.50 -12.90
C ALA A 127 -19.62 -9.61 -11.74
N MET A 128 -18.32 -9.62 -11.43
CA MET A 128 -17.72 -8.76 -10.42
C MET A 128 -17.79 -7.28 -10.81
N ILE A 129 -17.56 -6.94 -12.08
CA ILE A 129 -17.67 -5.55 -12.58
C ILE A 129 -19.10 -5.06 -12.39
N LEU A 130 -20.08 -5.82 -12.91
CA LEU A 130 -21.50 -5.48 -12.81
C LEU A 130 -21.94 -5.33 -11.34
N GLY A 131 -21.62 -6.32 -10.50
CA GLY A 131 -21.99 -6.31 -9.10
C GLY A 131 -21.38 -5.13 -8.32
N VAL A 132 -20.12 -4.76 -8.59
CA VAL A 132 -19.50 -3.59 -7.97
C VAL A 132 -20.18 -2.30 -8.40
N LEU A 133 -20.52 -2.15 -9.67
CA LEU A 133 -21.23 -0.97 -10.17
C LEU A 133 -22.63 -0.84 -9.58
N LEU A 134 -23.38 -1.95 -9.51
CA LEU A 134 -24.72 -2.00 -8.92
C LEU A 134 -24.70 -1.67 -7.42
N VAL A 135 -23.83 -2.34 -6.65
CA VAL A 135 -23.73 -2.13 -5.19
C VAL A 135 -23.24 -0.71 -4.88
N THR A 136 -22.26 -0.20 -5.64
CA THR A 136 -21.78 1.17 -5.48
C THR A 136 -22.90 2.18 -5.72
N SER A 137 -23.61 2.04 -6.84
CA SER A 137 -24.71 2.93 -7.21
C SER A 137 -25.86 2.85 -6.20
N GLY A 138 -26.23 1.64 -5.78
CA GLY A 138 -27.26 1.40 -4.79
C GLY A 138 -26.94 2.03 -3.43
N ILE A 139 -25.73 1.82 -2.91
CA ILE A 139 -25.31 2.39 -1.62
C ILE A 139 -25.28 3.91 -1.69
N GLN A 140 -24.81 4.48 -2.81
CA GLN A 140 -24.72 5.92 -2.98
C GLN A 140 -26.09 6.60 -3.11
N ARG A 141 -27.07 5.91 -3.70
CA ARG A 141 -28.40 6.47 -4.01
C ARG A 141 -29.45 6.19 -2.93
N PHE A 142 -29.48 4.97 -2.38
CA PHE A 142 -30.53 4.49 -1.47
C PHE A 142 -29.99 4.11 -0.07
N GLY A 143 -28.68 4.19 0.12
CA GLY A 143 -28.03 3.81 1.37
C GLY A 143 -27.82 2.30 1.54
N PHE A 144 -27.12 1.94 2.61
CA PHE A 144 -26.63 0.58 2.82
C PHE A 144 -27.74 -0.42 3.11
N THR A 145 -28.73 -0.05 3.92
CA THR A 145 -29.84 -0.94 4.33
C THR A 145 -30.71 -1.33 3.14
N MET A 146 -31.15 -0.35 2.34
CA MET A 146 -31.96 -0.62 1.15
C MET A 146 -31.19 -1.46 0.12
N SER A 147 -29.90 -1.17 -0.08
CA SER A 147 -29.05 -1.98 -0.96
C SER A 147 -28.95 -3.43 -0.50
N PHE A 148 -28.89 -3.68 0.81
CA PHE A 148 -28.89 -5.03 1.38
C PHE A 148 -30.22 -5.77 1.17
N LEU A 149 -31.34 -5.09 1.39
CA LEU A 149 -32.68 -5.67 1.15
C LEU A 149 -32.88 -6.01 -0.33
N VAL A 150 -32.50 -5.12 -1.23
CA VAL A 150 -32.54 -5.37 -2.68
C VAL A 150 -31.66 -6.56 -3.06
N ALA A 151 -30.46 -6.67 -2.49
CA ALA A 151 -29.58 -7.80 -2.76
C ALA A 151 -30.13 -9.15 -2.26
N ILE A 152 -30.85 -9.18 -1.14
CA ILE A 152 -31.56 -10.39 -0.66
C ILE A 152 -32.65 -10.78 -1.66
N LEU A 153 -33.46 -9.81 -2.11
CA LEU A 153 -34.53 -10.07 -3.07
C LEU A 153 -33.99 -10.60 -4.40
N LEU A 154 -32.93 -9.97 -4.92
CA LEU A 154 -32.24 -10.42 -6.13
C LEU A 154 -31.66 -11.84 -5.96
N TYR A 155 -31.07 -12.16 -4.79
CA TYR A 155 -30.58 -13.51 -4.53
C TYR A 155 -31.72 -14.54 -4.47
N GLY A 156 -32.86 -14.19 -3.87
CA GLY A 156 -34.06 -15.02 -3.85
C GLY A 156 -34.60 -15.33 -5.24
N MET A 157 -34.64 -14.34 -6.13
CA MET A 157 -34.96 -14.56 -7.55
C MET A 157 -33.90 -15.46 -8.22
N GLY A 158 -32.62 -15.23 -7.93
CA GLY A 158 -31.56 -16.07 -8.47
C GLY A 158 -31.69 -17.55 -8.08
N LEU A 159 -32.05 -17.84 -6.83
CA LEU A 159 -32.27 -19.21 -6.31
C LEU A 159 -33.34 -19.96 -7.12
N LEU A 160 -34.46 -19.31 -7.39
CA LEU A 160 -35.57 -19.89 -8.17
C LEU A 160 -35.18 -20.20 -9.62
N GLY A 161 -34.23 -19.45 -10.21
CA GLY A 161 -33.68 -19.76 -11.53
C GLY A 161 -32.51 -20.76 -11.53
N ASP A 162 -32.05 -21.22 -10.36
CA ASP A 162 -30.86 -22.09 -10.19
C ASP A 162 -31.26 -23.39 -9.47
N SER A 163 -30.95 -23.50 -8.17
CA SER A 163 -31.14 -24.74 -7.40
C SER A 163 -32.59 -25.00 -6.96
N TYR A 164 -33.48 -24.01 -7.04
CA TYR A 164 -34.91 -24.15 -6.70
C TYR A 164 -35.83 -24.16 -7.94
N TYR A 165 -35.28 -24.42 -9.13
CA TYR A 165 -36.03 -24.35 -10.39
C TYR A 165 -37.21 -25.33 -10.48
N GLY A 166 -37.18 -26.44 -9.76
CA GLY A 166 -38.31 -27.36 -9.63
C GLY A 166 -39.58 -26.71 -9.07
N LEU A 167 -39.48 -25.63 -8.29
CA LEU A 167 -40.64 -24.82 -7.87
C LEU A 167 -41.17 -23.94 -9.00
N VAL A 168 -40.28 -23.42 -9.84
CA VAL A 168 -40.64 -22.60 -11.01
C VAL A 168 -41.43 -23.45 -12.00
N GLN A 169 -40.98 -24.67 -12.26
CA GLN A 169 -41.62 -25.61 -13.19
C GLN A 169 -43.06 -25.99 -12.83
N GLN A 170 -43.47 -25.79 -11.57
CA GLN A 170 -44.83 -26.07 -11.12
C GLN A 170 -45.85 -25.02 -11.58
N THR A 171 -45.41 -23.86 -12.10
CA THR A 171 -46.31 -22.79 -12.55
C THR A 171 -45.90 -22.23 -13.91
N HIS A 172 -46.90 -22.06 -14.80
CA HIS A 172 -46.66 -21.53 -16.14
C HIS A 172 -46.18 -20.07 -16.15
N ILE A 173 -46.61 -19.28 -15.16
CA ILE A 173 -46.24 -17.87 -15.04
C ILE A 173 -44.76 -17.72 -14.70
N LEU A 174 -44.25 -18.49 -13.73
CA LEU A 174 -42.84 -18.41 -13.34
C LEU A 174 -41.94 -18.98 -14.44
N THR A 175 -42.32 -20.08 -15.08
CA THR A 175 -41.54 -20.64 -16.21
C THR A 175 -41.37 -19.62 -17.32
N THR A 176 -42.45 -18.99 -17.78
CA THR A 176 -42.41 -17.92 -18.79
C THR A 176 -41.51 -16.75 -18.36
N PHE A 177 -41.60 -16.34 -17.09
CA PHE A 177 -40.74 -15.27 -16.57
C PHE A 177 -39.24 -15.64 -16.61
N TYR A 178 -38.90 -16.85 -16.19
CA TYR A 178 -37.51 -17.30 -16.23
C TYR A 178 -37.02 -17.58 -17.64
N ASP A 179 -37.87 -18.02 -18.57
CA ASP A 179 -37.50 -18.18 -19.98
C ASP A 179 -37.06 -16.84 -20.58
N VAL A 180 -37.76 -15.74 -20.26
CA VAL A 180 -37.33 -14.38 -20.63
C VAL A 180 -35.98 -14.03 -20.00
N ILE A 181 -35.77 -14.33 -18.72
CA ILE A 181 -34.46 -14.12 -18.08
C ILE A 181 -33.36 -14.91 -18.81
N PHE A 182 -33.64 -16.15 -19.20
CA PHE A 182 -32.66 -17.02 -19.87
C PHE A 182 -32.32 -16.58 -21.30
N THR A 183 -33.15 -15.76 -21.93
CA THR A 183 -32.76 -15.08 -23.18
C THR A 183 -31.61 -14.09 -22.96
N LEU A 184 -31.53 -13.47 -21.77
CA LEU A 184 -30.52 -12.46 -21.43
C LEU A 184 -29.31 -13.00 -20.69
N PHE A 185 -29.49 -14.03 -19.85
CA PHE A 185 -28.43 -14.64 -19.04
C PHE A 185 -28.52 -16.16 -19.15
N ASP A 186 -27.42 -16.86 -19.41
CA ASP A 186 -27.49 -18.34 -19.45
C ASP A 186 -27.82 -18.97 -18.10
N TYR A 187 -27.50 -18.26 -17.01
CA TYR A 187 -27.76 -18.68 -15.64
C TYR A 187 -27.97 -17.47 -14.73
N THR A 188 -28.70 -17.69 -13.63
CA THR A 188 -28.90 -16.66 -12.60
C THR A 188 -27.71 -16.50 -11.67
N ARG A 189 -26.72 -17.41 -11.70
CA ARG A 189 -25.42 -17.26 -11.03
C ARG A 189 -24.53 -16.22 -11.72
N ASN A 190 -24.92 -14.94 -11.65
CA ASN A 190 -24.30 -13.86 -12.40
C ASN A 190 -24.12 -12.57 -11.58
N GLY A 191 -23.67 -11.49 -12.24
CA GLY A 191 -23.39 -10.21 -11.58
C GLY A 191 -24.61 -9.50 -10.98
N LEU A 192 -25.83 -9.85 -11.39
CA LEU A 192 -27.08 -9.25 -10.93
C LEU A 192 -27.67 -9.98 -9.74
N PHE A 193 -27.90 -11.29 -9.85
CA PHE A 193 -28.61 -12.04 -8.80
C PHE A 193 -27.68 -12.64 -7.73
N PHE A 194 -26.43 -12.93 -8.06
CA PHE A 194 -25.51 -13.63 -7.16
C PHE A 194 -24.51 -12.71 -6.46
N VAL A 195 -23.83 -11.84 -7.20
CA VAL A 195 -22.70 -11.04 -6.68
C VAL A 195 -23.10 -10.02 -5.59
N PRO A 196 -24.23 -9.29 -5.69
CA PRO A 196 -24.52 -8.19 -4.75
C PRO A 196 -24.58 -8.60 -3.28
N ILE A 197 -25.21 -9.73 -2.95
CA ILE A 197 -25.35 -10.16 -1.56
C ILE A 197 -23.99 -10.47 -0.93
N TYR A 198 -23.11 -11.17 -1.63
CA TYR A 198 -21.78 -11.52 -1.13
C TYR A 198 -20.84 -10.31 -1.06
N LEU A 199 -20.94 -9.37 -2.01
CA LEU A 199 -20.21 -8.09 -1.91
C LEU A 199 -20.63 -7.35 -0.64
N LEU A 200 -21.93 -7.23 -0.42
CA LEU A 200 -22.48 -6.52 0.72
C LEU A 200 -22.20 -7.24 2.04
N LEU A 201 -22.21 -8.57 2.12
CA LEU A 201 -21.78 -9.32 3.30
C LEU A 201 -20.33 -9.01 3.68
N GLY A 202 -19.43 -8.98 2.70
CA GLY A 202 -18.04 -8.55 2.92
C GLY A 202 -17.96 -7.13 3.48
N MET A 203 -18.76 -6.20 2.93
CA MET A 203 -18.84 -4.82 3.41
C MET A 203 -19.46 -4.71 4.81
N VAL A 204 -20.50 -5.48 5.13
CA VAL A 204 -21.10 -5.55 6.47
C VAL A 204 -20.05 -5.95 7.49
N ILE A 205 -19.28 -6.99 7.19
CA ILE A 205 -18.20 -7.46 8.06
C ILE A 205 -17.11 -6.38 8.18
N SER A 206 -16.75 -5.68 7.10
CA SER A 206 -15.78 -4.57 7.19
C SER A 206 -16.30 -3.38 8.01
N LYS A 207 -17.58 -3.04 7.87
CA LYS A 207 -18.26 -1.94 8.57
C LYS A 207 -18.45 -2.22 10.06
N SER A 208 -18.73 -3.47 10.42
CA SER A 208 -19.04 -3.86 11.79
C SER A 208 -17.81 -3.82 12.70
N ASN A 209 -17.93 -3.09 13.80
CA ASN A 209 -17.01 -3.10 14.93
C ASN A 209 -17.48 -4.03 16.08
N LYS A 210 -18.63 -4.72 15.92
CA LYS A 210 -19.16 -5.60 16.96
C LYS A 210 -18.29 -6.86 17.07
N ARG A 211 -17.78 -7.13 18.27
CA ARG A 211 -17.07 -8.38 18.57
C ARG A 211 -18.09 -9.49 18.80
N ILE A 212 -18.18 -10.42 17.86
CA ILE A 212 -18.92 -11.68 18.06
C ILE A 212 -17.96 -12.67 18.71
N SER A 213 -18.42 -13.36 19.76
CA SER A 213 -17.63 -14.38 20.46
C SER A 213 -17.26 -15.52 19.51
N THR A 214 -16.01 -16.01 19.60
CA THR A 214 -15.51 -17.17 18.84
C THR A 214 -16.42 -18.39 18.97
N LYS A 215 -17.00 -18.63 20.15
CA LYS A 215 -17.95 -19.73 20.35
C LYS A 215 -19.17 -19.62 19.43
N HIS A 216 -19.74 -18.42 19.31
CA HIS A 216 -20.91 -18.18 18.45
C HIS A 216 -20.55 -18.28 16.96
N ILE A 217 -19.36 -17.84 16.57
CA ILE A 217 -18.89 -17.96 15.19
C ILE A 217 -18.69 -19.43 14.81
N VAL A 218 -18.07 -20.23 15.67
CA VAL A 218 -17.86 -21.67 15.44
C VAL A 218 -19.20 -22.40 15.41
N ILE A 219 -20.09 -22.17 16.37
CA ILE A 219 -21.43 -22.78 16.37
C ILE A 219 -22.20 -22.38 15.10
N GLY A 220 -22.19 -21.10 14.76
CA GLY A 220 -22.86 -20.60 13.56
C GLY A 220 -22.31 -21.25 12.28
N LEU A 221 -20.99 -21.39 12.16
CA LEU A 221 -20.35 -22.06 11.03
C LEU A 221 -20.73 -23.54 10.94
N VAL A 222 -20.68 -24.28 12.06
CA VAL A 222 -21.05 -25.70 12.10
C VAL A 222 -22.51 -25.89 11.73
N VAL A 223 -23.42 -25.15 12.38
CA VAL A 223 -24.86 -25.24 12.14
C VAL A 223 -25.19 -24.91 10.68
N SER A 224 -24.71 -23.78 10.17
CA SER A 224 -24.97 -23.40 8.78
C SER A 224 -24.34 -24.35 7.75
N SER A 225 -23.18 -24.96 8.05
CA SER A 225 -22.57 -25.97 7.16
C SER A 225 -23.37 -27.27 7.13
N VAL A 226 -23.89 -27.73 8.27
CA VAL A 226 -24.75 -28.92 8.35
C VAL A 226 -26.06 -28.69 7.60
N PHE A 227 -26.71 -27.54 7.81
CA PHE A 227 -27.93 -27.23 7.08
C PHE A 227 -27.71 -27.01 5.59
N LEU A 228 -26.57 -26.44 5.18
CA LEU A 228 -26.18 -26.36 3.77
C LEU A 228 -26.01 -27.77 3.14
N LEU A 229 -25.41 -28.70 3.88
CA LEU A 229 -25.28 -30.09 3.43
C LEU A 229 -26.66 -30.76 3.26
N ILE A 230 -27.55 -30.57 4.23
CA ILE A 230 -28.92 -31.10 4.17
C ILE A 230 -29.68 -30.48 2.99
N GLU A 231 -29.62 -29.16 2.82
CA GLU A 231 -30.26 -28.44 1.72
C GLU A 231 -29.78 -28.97 0.36
N GLY A 232 -28.47 -29.07 0.15
CA GLY A 232 -27.89 -29.55 -1.11
C GLY A 232 -28.27 -30.99 -1.43
N LEU A 233 -28.23 -31.89 -0.44
CA LEU A 233 -28.62 -33.30 -0.62
C LEU A 233 -30.13 -33.46 -0.87
N LEU A 234 -30.96 -32.67 -0.18
CA LEU A 234 -32.41 -32.69 -0.35
C LEU A 234 -32.77 -32.25 -1.76
N LEU A 235 -32.26 -31.09 -2.21
CA LEU A 235 -32.53 -30.60 -3.56
C LEU A 235 -32.11 -31.65 -4.60
N ASN A 236 -30.93 -32.27 -4.44
CA ASN A 236 -30.44 -33.31 -5.33
C ASN A 236 -31.35 -34.54 -5.37
N SER A 237 -31.85 -34.98 -4.21
CA SER A 237 -32.80 -36.10 -4.14
C SER A 237 -34.13 -35.80 -4.83
N LEU A 238 -34.52 -34.52 -4.87
CA LEU A 238 -35.73 -34.05 -5.54
C LEU A 238 -35.52 -33.76 -7.04
N SER A 239 -34.26 -33.72 -7.51
CA SER A 239 -33.91 -33.33 -8.89
C SER A 239 -34.50 -31.98 -9.30
N TRP A 240 -34.58 -31.03 -8.36
CA TRP A 240 -35.18 -29.70 -8.58
C TRP A 240 -34.24 -28.71 -9.24
N GLN A 241 -32.93 -28.97 -9.24
CA GLN A 241 -31.94 -28.01 -9.67
C GLN A 241 -31.86 -27.94 -11.20
N ARG A 242 -31.89 -26.72 -11.73
CA ARG A 242 -31.38 -26.47 -13.09
C ARG A 242 -29.84 -26.40 -13.06
N HIS A 243 -29.32 -25.77 -12.02
CA HIS A 243 -27.90 -25.74 -11.69
C HIS A 243 -27.72 -25.86 -10.18
N ASP A 244 -26.64 -26.51 -9.75
CA ASP A 244 -26.33 -26.67 -8.32
C ASP A 244 -25.37 -25.61 -7.81
N SER A 245 -25.74 -24.32 -7.85
CA SER A 245 -24.78 -23.24 -7.55
C SER A 245 -25.22 -22.23 -6.50
N MET A 246 -26.51 -22.17 -6.16
CA MET A 246 -27.06 -21.18 -5.24
C MET A 246 -27.89 -21.87 -4.15
N TYR A 247 -27.59 -21.58 -2.88
CA TYR A 247 -28.32 -22.15 -1.75
C TYR A 247 -28.71 -21.06 -0.75
N ILE A 248 -29.81 -21.25 -0.03
CA ILE A 248 -30.25 -20.38 1.05
C ILE A 248 -29.20 -20.41 2.17
N LEU A 249 -28.76 -21.60 2.58
CA LEU A 249 -27.84 -21.79 3.71
C LEU A 249 -26.38 -21.48 3.36
N LEU A 250 -26.07 -21.27 2.08
CA LEU A 250 -24.76 -20.79 1.65
C LEU A 250 -24.49 -19.36 2.15
N VAL A 251 -25.51 -18.49 2.19
CA VAL A 251 -25.38 -17.11 2.68
C VAL A 251 -24.92 -17.03 4.15
N PRO A 252 -25.60 -17.67 5.12
CA PRO A 252 -25.13 -17.69 6.51
C PRO A 252 -23.83 -18.49 6.69
N CYS A 253 -23.64 -19.59 5.95
CA CYS A 253 -22.38 -20.35 5.97
C CYS A 253 -21.20 -19.46 5.61
N MET A 254 -21.32 -18.69 4.52
CA MET A 254 -20.30 -17.76 4.07
C MET A 254 -20.06 -16.61 5.07
N TYR A 255 -21.10 -16.09 5.71
CA TYR A 255 -20.96 -15.08 6.76
C TYR A 255 -20.12 -15.58 7.94
N PHE A 256 -20.45 -16.76 8.47
CA PHE A 256 -19.71 -17.34 9.61
C PHE A 256 -18.33 -17.83 9.22
N LEU A 257 -18.16 -18.41 8.03
CA LEU A 257 -16.86 -18.82 7.50
C LEU A 257 -15.91 -17.63 7.42
N PHE A 258 -16.38 -16.52 6.85
CA PHE A 258 -15.56 -15.32 6.71
C PHE A 258 -15.18 -14.73 8.08
N LEU A 259 -16.11 -14.69 9.03
CA LEU A 259 -15.83 -14.27 10.40
C LEU A 259 -14.82 -15.20 11.10
N PHE A 260 -14.94 -16.51 10.91
CA PHE A 260 -14.02 -17.50 11.46
C PHE A 260 -12.60 -17.30 10.92
N LEU A 261 -12.47 -17.14 9.60
CA LEU A 261 -11.17 -16.89 8.96
C LEU A 261 -10.50 -15.61 9.50
N LEU A 262 -11.26 -14.57 9.79
CA LEU A 262 -10.73 -13.33 10.37
C LEU A 262 -10.17 -13.47 11.79
N GLN A 263 -10.49 -14.57 12.49
CA GLN A 263 -9.95 -14.90 13.81
C GLN A 263 -8.65 -15.70 13.74
N LEU A 264 -8.37 -16.35 12.61
CA LEU A 264 -7.20 -17.18 12.45
C LEU A 264 -5.92 -16.35 12.25
N PRO A 265 -4.79 -16.78 12.83
CA PRO A 265 -3.52 -16.12 12.59
C PRO A 265 -3.05 -16.34 11.15
N GLY A 266 -2.56 -15.30 10.48
CA GLY A 266 -1.92 -15.42 9.17
C GLY A 266 -1.00 -14.25 8.81
N LYS A 267 -0.15 -14.45 7.81
CA LYS A 267 0.66 -13.37 7.20
C LYS A 267 -0.02 -12.92 5.92
N ASN A 268 -0.24 -11.61 5.77
CA ASN A 268 -0.74 -11.07 4.51
C ASN A 268 0.36 -11.19 3.45
N THR A 269 0.07 -11.88 2.36
CA THR A 269 1.07 -12.16 1.32
C THR A 269 0.49 -11.86 -0.05
N LYS A 270 1.11 -10.91 -0.75
CA LYS A 270 0.76 -10.61 -2.15
C LYS A 270 0.95 -11.83 -3.04
N THR A 271 1.94 -12.67 -2.72
CA THR A 271 2.24 -13.92 -3.43
C THR A 271 1.06 -14.87 -3.43
N LEU A 272 0.44 -15.17 -2.28
CA LEU A 272 -0.70 -16.10 -2.23
C LEU A 272 -1.93 -15.55 -2.99
N ARG A 273 -2.17 -14.24 -2.92
CA ARG A 273 -3.24 -13.57 -3.69
C ARG A 273 -3.05 -13.70 -5.20
N ASN A 274 -1.83 -13.46 -5.67
CA ASN A 274 -1.50 -13.61 -7.09
C ASN A 274 -1.58 -15.08 -7.51
N LEU A 275 -1.03 -15.98 -6.70
CA LEU A 275 -1.07 -17.42 -6.94
C LEU A 275 -2.51 -17.93 -7.07
N SER A 276 -3.41 -17.56 -6.15
CA SER A 276 -4.81 -17.97 -6.21
C SER A 276 -5.53 -17.48 -7.48
N LEU A 277 -5.25 -16.24 -7.90
CA LEU A 277 -5.85 -15.68 -9.11
C LEU A 277 -5.33 -16.39 -10.36
N ILE A 278 -4.03 -16.67 -10.42
CA ILE A 278 -3.44 -17.35 -11.56
C ILE A 278 -3.95 -18.79 -11.62
N ILE A 279 -3.98 -19.54 -10.51
CA ILE A 279 -4.57 -20.89 -10.44
C ILE A 279 -6.01 -20.86 -10.97
N TYR A 280 -6.82 -19.92 -10.48
CA TYR A 280 -8.19 -19.73 -10.94
C TYR A 280 -8.28 -19.53 -12.47
N LEU A 281 -7.37 -18.73 -13.05
CA LEU A 281 -7.39 -18.44 -14.48
C LEU A 281 -6.84 -19.57 -15.35
N ILE A 282 -5.81 -20.30 -14.91
CA ILE A 282 -5.08 -21.22 -15.80
C ILE A 282 -5.46 -22.69 -15.62
N HIS A 283 -6.20 -23.06 -14.57
CA HIS A 283 -6.53 -24.47 -14.34
C HIS A 283 -7.25 -25.16 -15.54
N PRO A 284 -8.10 -24.51 -16.34
CA PRO A 284 -8.72 -25.18 -17.49
C PRO A 284 -7.69 -25.45 -18.60
N TRP A 285 -6.69 -24.57 -18.77
CA TRP A 285 -5.54 -24.85 -19.63
C TRP A 285 -4.80 -26.11 -19.16
N MET A 286 -4.61 -26.25 -17.84
CA MET A 286 -3.97 -27.45 -17.28
C MET A 286 -4.81 -28.71 -17.51
N ILE A 287 -6.14 -28.63 -17.45
CA ILE A 287 -7.03 -29.76 -17.82
C ILE A 287 -6.78 -30.20 -19.26
N VAL A 288 -6.77 -29.25 -20.21
CA VAL A 288 -6.54 -29.53 -21.64
C VAL A 288 -5.14 -30.12 -21.85
N LEU A 289 -4.12 -29.56 -21.22
CA LEU A 289 -2.74 -30.05 -21.32
C LEU A 289 -2.57 -31.46 -20.76
N VAL A 290 -3.18 -31.76 -19.59
CA VAL A 290 -3.14 -33.12 -19.01
C VAL A 290 -3.83 -34.11 -19.94
N ARG A 291 -4.99 -33.76 -20.49
CA ARG A 291 -5.72 -34.63 -21.44
C ARG A 291 -4.92 -34.85 -22.73
N GLY A 292 -4.31 -33.80 -23.28
CA GLY A 292 -3.48 -33.88 -24.48
C GLY A 292 -2.23 -34.76 -24.25
N PHE A 293 -1.53 -34.54 -23.15
CA PHE A 293 -0.36 -35.33 -22.78
C PHE A 293 -0.71 -36.81 -22.56
N ALA A 294 -1.78 -37.09 -21.84
CA ALA A 294 -2.23 -38.46 -21.58
C ALA A 294 -2.51 -39.25 -22.86
N LYS A 295 -3.08 -38.59 -23.89
CA LYS A 295 -3.29 -39.20 -25.21
C LYS A 295 -1.99 -39.50 -25.94
N VAL A 296 -1.00 -38.60 -25.85
CA VAL A 296 0.31 -38.77 -26.53
C VAL A 296 1.09 -39.95 -25.95
N ILE A 297 1.02 -40.16 -24.63
CA ILE A 297 1.73 -41.26 -23.96
C ILE A 297 0.88 -42.52 -23.79
N HIS A 298 -0.36 -42.54 -24.32
CA HIS A 298 -1.33 -43.64 -24.18
C HIS A 298 -1.61 -44.05 -22.72
N GLN A 299 -1.74 -43.07 -21.82
CA GLN A 299 -2.02 -43.27 -20.38
C GLN A 299 -3.32 -42.57 -19.95
N GLU A 300 -4.35 -42.62 -20.79
CA GLU A 300 -5.67 -42.00 -20.51
C GLU A 300 -6.36 -42.62 -19.29
N GLN A 301 -6.17 -43.93 -19.06
CA GLN A 301 -6.74 -44.61 -17.89
C GLN A 301 -6.26 -44.00 -16.56
N LEU A 302 -4.99 -43.61 -16.50
CA LEU A 302 -4.38 -43.06 -15.30
C LEU A 302 -4.68 -41.55 -15.14
N PHE A 303 -4.55 -40.79 -16.22
CA PHE A 303 -4.57 -39.32 -16.15
C PHE A 303 -5.90 -38.67 -16.54
N ILE A 304 -6.85 -39.41 -17.13
CA ILE A 304 -8.17 -38.91 -17.50
C ILE A 304 -9.27 -39.68 -16.76
N ASN A 305 -9.27 -41.00 -16.83
CA ASN A 305 -10.37 -41.81 -16.29
C ASN A 305 -10.32 -41.94 -14.76
N ASN A 306 -9.13 -41.88 -14.16
CA ASN A 306 -9.01 -41.74 -12.72
C ASN A 306 -9.14 -40.26 -12.31
N ASN A 307 -10.36 -39.85 -11.96
CA ASN A 307 -10.66 -38.44 -11.65
C ASN A 307 -9.85 -37.90 -10.46
N PHE A 308 -9.51 -38.74 -9.48
CA PHE A 308 -8.70 -38.33 -8.34
C PHE A 308 -7.27 -37.98 -8.77
N ILE A 309 -6.64 -38.84 -9.58
CA ILE A 309 -5.31 -38.57 -10.15
C ILE A 309 -5.37 -37.39 -11.12
N HIS A 310 -6.43 -37.28 -11.92
CA HIS A 310 -6.66 -36.14 -12.79
C HIS A 310 -6.67 -34.81 -12.01
N TYR A 311 -7.46 -34.73 -10.93
CA TYR A 311 -7.51 -33.56 -10.04
C TYR A 311 -6.16 -33.23 -9.42
N LEU A 312 -5.43 -34.22 -8.88
CA LEU A 312 -4.11 -34.00 -8.28
C LEU A 312 -3.11 -33.47 -9.32
N THR A 313 -3.12 -34.05 -10.52
CA THR A 313 -2.22 -33.65 -11.61
C THR A 313 -2.53 -32.24 -12.08
N VAL A 314 -3.80 -31.92 -12.33
CA VAL A 314 -4.25 -30.58 -12.74
C VAL A 314 -3.94 -29.55 -11.64
N SER A 315 -4.17 -29.89 -10.37
CA SER A 315 -3.87 -29.02 -9.23
C SER A 315 -2.38 -28.74 -9.10
N PHE A 316 -1.55 -29.77 -9.20
CA PHE A 316 -0.10 -29.64 -9.14
C PHE A 316 0.44 -28.78 -10.28
N LEU A 317 0.04 -29.05 -11.52
CA LEU A 317 0.47 -28.27 -12.68
C LEU A 317 -0.03 -26.82 -12.63
N SER A 318 -1.28 -26.60 -12.17
CA SER A 318 -1.81 -25.25 -11.97
C SER A 318 -1.01 -24.49 -10.93
N PHE A 319 -0.65 -25.13 -9.83
CA PHE A 319 0.20 -24.53 -8.79
C PHE A 319 1.61 -24.23 -9.33
N LEU A 320 2.23 -25.19 -10.02
CA LEU A 320 3.59 -25.04 -10.56
C LEU A 320 3.63 -23.91 -11.59
N ALA A 321 2.70 -23.88 -12.53
CA ALA A 321 2.59 -22.81 -13.52
C ALA A 321 2.30 -21.46 -12.85
N ALA A 322 1.38 -21.40 -11.88
CA ALA A 322 1.12 -20.18 -11.11
C ALA A 322 2.34 -19.71 -10.31
N TRP A 323 3.11 -20.63 -9.76
CA TRP A 323 4.33 -20.34 -9.01
C TRP A 323 5.43 -19.82 -9.93
N ILE A 324 5.67 -20.47 -11.08
CA ILE A 324 6.59 -20.01 -12.14
C ILE A 324 6.18 -18.61 -12.57
N VAL A 325 4.92 -18.41 -12.97
CA VAL A 325 4.40 -17.11 -13.39
C VAL A 325 4.57 -16.10 -12.26
N THR A 326 4.29 -16.42 -11.00
CA THR A 326 4.45 -15.45 -9.88
C THR A 326 5.92 -15.16 -9.55
N TYR A 327 6.82 -16.11 -9.75
CA TYR A 327 8.25 -15.99 -9.47
C TYR A 327 8.97 -15.21 -10.56
N PHE A 328 8.63 -15.49 -11.83
CA PHE A 328 9.23 -14.90 -13.03
C PHE A 328 8.47 -13.69 -13.59
N LEU A 329 7.20 -13.50 -13.24
CA LEU A 329 6.53 -12.21 -13.48
C LEU A 329 7.41 -11.16 -12.83
N PRO A 330 7.87 -10.13 -13.58
CA PRO A 330 8.65 -9.07 -12.99
C PRO A 330 7.88 -8.55 -11.80
N LYS A 331 8.43 -8.71 -10.58
CA LYS A 331 7.85 -8.17 -9.34
C LYS A 331 7.45 -6.76 -9.67
N GLY A 332 6.13 -6.54 -9.80
CA GLY A 332 5.54 -5.57 -10.72
C GLY A 332 6.46 -4.41 -10.97
N ARG A 333 6.81 -4.16 -12.24
CA ARG A 333 7.54 -2.99 -12.72
C ARG A 333 7.34 -1.91 -11.67
N LYS A 334 8.40 -1.61 -10.88
CA LYS A 334 8.42 -0.38 -10.08
C LYS A 334 7.77 0.63 -10.99
N ARG A 335 6.67 1.26 -10.57
CA ARG A 335 6.05 2.31 -11.34
C ARG A 335 7.23 3.16 -11.80
N LYS A 336 7.61 3.01 -13.07
CA LYS A 336 8.65 3.83 -13.65
C LYS A 336 7.94 5.15 -13.51
N ILE A 337 8.49 5.99 -12.66
CA ILE A 337 8.03 7.35 -12.66
C ILE A 337 8.51 7.81 -14.02
N ASP A 338 7.63 7.64 -15.01
CA ASP A 338 7.75 8.30 -16.27
C ASP A 338 7.83 9.77 -15.90
N LEU A 339 8.86 10.41 -16.43
CA LEU A 339 8.87 11.83 -16.73
C LEU A 339 7.61 12.08 -17.56
N SER A 340 6.45 12.22 -16.91
CA SER A 340 5.26 12.66 -17.62
C SER A 340 5.57 14.09 -18.05
N PRO A 341 5.54 14.38 -19.36
CA PRO A 341 5.63 15.76 -19.85
C PRO A 341 4.53 16.67 -19.28
N ASP A 342 3.55 16.13 -18.54
CA ASP A 342 2.29 16.80 -18.19
C ASP A 342 2.16 17.13 -16.68
N ASN A 343 3.19 16.90 -15.86
CA ASN A 343 3.09 17.19 -14.43
C ASN A 343 2.90 18.71 -14.19
N ARG A 344 1.96 19.03 -13.29
CA ARG A 344 1.66 20.40 -12.87
C ARG A 344 2.82 20.99 -12.05
N ALA A 345 3.18 20.31 -10.97
CA ALA A 345 4.26 20.65 -10.04
C ALA A 345 4.88 19.36 -9.52
N TRP A 346 6.21 19.31 -9.43
CA TRP A 346 6.93 18.09 -9.09
C TRP A 346 8.25 18.37 -8.37
N VAL A 347 8.74 17.34 -7.69
CA VAL A 347 10.03 17.27 -7.03
C VAL A 347 10.96 16.42 -7.88
N GLU A 348 12.11 16.94 -8.28
CA GLU A 348 13.20 16.17 -8.89
C GLU A 348 14.19 15.75 -7.81
N ILE A 349 14.59 14.48 -7.84
CA ILE A 349 15.50 13.85 -6.88
C ILE A 349 16.70 13.29 -7.62
N ASP A 350 17.86 13.89 -7.41
CA ASP A 350 19.14 13.43 -7.96
C ASP A 350 19.73 12.31 -7.08
N LEU A 351 19.57 11.06 -7.53
CA LEU A 351 20.09 9.91 -6.82
C LEU A 351 21.63 9.81 -6.89
N ALA A 352 22.28 10.43 -7.89
CA ALA A 352 23.73 10.52 -7.94
C ALA A 352 24.27 11.47 -6.86
N ALA A 353 23.62 12.63 -6.68
CA ALA A 353 23.92 13.55 -5.58
C ALA A 353 23.72 12.87 -4.21
N LEU A 354 22.64 12.10 -4.03
CA LEU A 354 22.40 11.35 -2.79
C LEU A 354 23.53 10.35 -2.50
N ARG A 355 23.96 9.57 -3.50
CA ARG A 355 25.08 8.61 -3.35
C ARG A 355 26.40 9.34 -3.06
N HIS A 356 26.63 10.48 -3.71
CA HIS A 356 27.80 11.34 -3.47
C HIS A 356 27.84 11.83 -2.02
N ASN A 357 26.72 12.39 -1.52
CA ASN A 357 26.64 12.89 -0.14
C ASN A 357 26.83 11.77 0.89
N ALA A 358 26.23 10.61 0.67
CA ALA A 358 26.43 9.46 1.55
C ALA A 358 27.92 9.06 1.64
N LYS A 359 28.65 9.09 0.52
CA LYS A 359 30.09 8.81 0.48
C LYS A 359 30.91 9.91 1.17
N GLU A 360 30.60 11.18 0.93
CA GLU A 360 31.31 12.31 1.56
C GLU A 360 31.14 12.29 3.08
N LEU A 361 29.94 12.01 3.58
CA LEU A 361 29.70 11.89 5.01
C LEU A 361 30.40 10.67 5.61
N GLN A 362 30.40 9.54 4.90
CA GLN A 362 31.11 8.34 5.35
C GLN A 362 32.64 8.52 5.36
N ARG A 363 33.20 9.35 4.46
CA ARG A 363 34.63 9.63 4.33
C ARG A 363 35.21 10.33 5.56
N ILE A 364 34.44 11.22 6.18
CA ILE A 364 34.89 12.01 7.33
C ILE A 364 34.65 11.33 8.67
N LEU A 365 33.94 10.19 8.68
CA LEU A 365 33.69 9.41 9.89
C LEU A 365 34.83 8.40 10.12
N PRO A 366 35.05 7.98 11.39
CA PRO A 366 35.95 6.88 11.69
C PRO A 366 35.57 5.61 10.90
N ASN A 367 36.57 4.84 10.45
CA ASN A 367 36.36 3.65 9.60
C ASN A 367 35.37 2.61 10.16
N HIS A 368 35.22 2.53 11.49
CA HIS A 368 34.30 1.63 12.17
C HIS A 368 32.87 2.19 12.30
N CYS A 369 32.70 3.50 12.16
CA CYS A 369 31.42 4.18 12.31
C CYS A 369 30.63 4.09 10.99
N GLN A 370 29.41 3.56 11.06
CA GLN A 370 28.54 3.40 9.90
C GLN A 370 27.53 4.55 9.82
N LEU A 371 27.31 5.07 8.62
CA LEU A 371 26.24 6.02 8.40
C LEU A 371 24.86 5.35 8.60
N MET A 372 24.00 5.97 9.40
CA MET A 372 22.60 5.60 9.61
C MET A 372 21.70 6.64 8.95
N PRO A 373 21.17 6.41 7.73
CA PRO A 373 20.30 7.36 7.06
C PRO A 373 19.01 7.61 7.83
N VAL A 374 18.70 8.88 8.06
CA VAL A 374 17.44 9.31 8.67
C VAL A 374 16.44 9.61 7.56
N VAL A 375 15.45 8.73 7.40
CA VAL A 375 14.45 8.77 6.31
C VAL A 375 13.03 9.06 6.82
N LYS A 376 12.91 9.64 8.02
CA LYS A 376 11.63 10.12 8.59
C LYS A 376 11.01 11.24 7.75
N ALA A 377 9.71 11.47 7.95
CA ALA A 377 8.91 12.48 7.25
C ALA A 377 9.06 12.37 5.72
N ASN A 378 8.85 11.16 5.20
CA ASN A 378 9.04 10.85 3.78
C ASN A 378 10.45 11.18 3.27
N ALA A 379 11.48 10.85 4.06
CA ALA A 379 12.88 11.25 3.82
C ALA A 379 13.02 12.77 3.64
N TYR A 380 12.52 13.54 4.61
CA TYR A 380 12.54 15.01 4.55
C TYR A 380 11.93 15.51 3.22
N GLY A 381 10.81 14.94 2.79
CA GLY A 381 10.17 15.31 1.52
C GLY A 381 10.88 14.83 0.24
N HIS A 382 11.80 13.86 0.30
CA HIS A 382 12.50 13.32 -0.86
C HIS A 382 11.94 11.98 -1.37
N GLY A 383 10.98 11.39 -0.66
CA GLY A 383 10.40 10.09 -0.99
C GLY A 383 11.15 8.92 -0.35
N ASP A 384 10.77 8.60 0.89
CA ASP A 384 11.45 7.63 1.76
C ASP A 384 11.74 6.26 1.12
N VAL A 385 10.79 5.68 0.37
CA VAL A 385 10.93 4.35 -0.23
C VAL A 385 12.00 4.34 -1.33
N ALA A 386 12.07 5.39 -2.13
CA ALA A 386 13.06 5.47 -3.21
C ALA A 386 14.45 5.75 -2.64
N ILE A 387 14.54 6.73 -1.73
CA ILE A 387 15.77 7.08 -1.00
C ILE A 387 16.33 5.86 -0.25
N ALA A 388 15.52 5.21 0.58
CA ALA A 388 15.96 4.05 1.36
C ALA A 388 16.43 2.89 0.46
N ARG A 389 15.76 2.69 -0.69
CA ARG A 389 16.17 1.65 -1.64
C ARG A 389 17.50 1.97 -2.30
N GLU A 390 17.75 3.22 -2.65
CA GLU A 390 19.00 3.63 -3.27
C GLU A 390 20.17 3.57 -2.29
N LEU A 391 19.98 4.05 -1.07
CA LEU A 391 20.98 3.95 -0.01
C LEU A 391 21.29 2.49 0.36
N MET A 392 20.27 1.62 0.36
CA MET A 392 20.47 0.18 0.56
C MET A 392 21.32 -0.46 -0.55
N ARG A 393 21.17 -0.02 -1.81
CA ARG A 393 22.04 -0.44 -2.92
C ARG A 393 23.46 0.07 -2.76
N ALA A 394 23.62 1.26 -2.20
CA ALA A 394 24.92 1.83 -1.83
C ALA A 394 25.55 1.16 -0.60
N GLY A 395 24.92 0.13 -0.02
CA GLY A 395 25.48 -0.68 1.06
C GLY A 395 25.04 -0.29 2.47
N LEU A 396 24.22 0.77 2.63
CA LEU A 396 23.73 1.20 3.94
C LEU A 396 22.58 0.30 4.42
N LYS A 397 22.70 -0.24 5.63
CA LYS A 397 21.79 -1.29 6.15
C LYS A 397 21.06 -0.92 7.44
N MET A 398 21.31 0.25 8.01
CA MET A 398 20.68 0.71 9.25
C MET A 398 20.02 2.06 9.01
N PHE A 399 18.70 2.13 9.15
CA PHE A 399 17.91 3.33 8.87
C PHE A 399 17.23 3.85 10.14
N ALA A 400 16.97 5.15 10.19
CA ALA A 400 16.20 5.76 11.26
C ALA A 400 14.93 6.45 10.74
N ILE A 401 13.84 6.27 11.46
CA ILE A 401 12.52 6.83 11.18
C ILE A 401 11.90 7.41 12.45
N ALA A 402 10.82 8.18 12.35
CA ALA A 402 10.16 8.77 13.51
C ALA A 402 9.11 7.83 14.11
N THR A 403 8.37 7.10 13.28
CA THR A 403 7.14 6.41 13.72
C THR A 403 7.06 4.96 13.26
N LEU A 404 6.27 4.15 13.96
CA LEU A 404 5.92 2.79 13.53
C LEU A 404 5.34 2.76 12.10
N ALA A 405 4.46 3.70 11.75
CA ALA A 405 3.79 3.73 10.45
C ALA A 405 4.78 3.86 9.28
N GLU A 406 5.81 4.69 9.42
CA GLU A 406 6.89 4.81 8.45
C GLU A 406 7.65 3.48 8.29
N GLY A 407 7.93 2.79 9.39
CA GLY A 407 8.65 1.51 9.38
C GLY A 407 7.85 0.42 8.70
N VAL A 408 6.55 0.33 9.02
CA VAL A 408 5.61 -0.55 8.34
C VAL A 408 5.58 -0.25 6.83
N ARG A 409 5.50 1.02 6.45
CA ARG A 409 5.52 1.44 5.03
C ARG A 409 6.79 0.96 4.34
N LEU A 410 7.97 1.28 4.88
CA LEU A 410 9.25 0.85 4.30
C LEU A 410 9.32 -0.67 4.12
N ARG A 411 8.87 -1.44 5.10
CA ARG A 411 8.82 -2.91 5.02
C ARG A 411 7.85 -3.42 3.97
N GLN A 412 6.67 -2.83 3.85
CA GLN A 412 5.69 -3.17 2.79
C GLN A 412 6.24 -2.93 1.38
N TYR A 413 7.13 -1.93 1.22
CA TYR A 413 7.83 -1.66 -0.03
C TYR A 413 9.16 -2.43 -0.21
N GLY A 414 9.42 -3.40 0.67
CA GLY A 414 10.52 -4.36 0.56
C GLY A 414 11.88 -3.85 1.00
N ILE A 415 11.95 -2.77 1.79
CA ILE A 415 13.21 -2.29 2.36
C ILE A 415 13.71 -3.29 3.41
N LYS A 416 14.95 -3.75 3.22
CA LYS A 416 15.66 -4.69 4.10
C LYS A 416 16.63 -3.94 5.01
N GLY A 417 17.35 -4.66 5.87
CA GLY A 417 18.23 -4.07 6.88
C GLY A 417 17.46 -3.65 8.13
N ASP A 418 18.17 -3.10 9.09
CA ASP A 418 17.62 -2.68 10.37
C ASP A 418 17.02 -1.27 10.28
N ILE A 419 15.94 -1.06 11.04
CA ILE A 419 15.19 0.20 11.06
C ILE A 419 14.90 0.54 12.51
N LEU A 420 15.47 1.64 12.99
CA LEU A 420 15.25 2.21 14.31
C LEU A 420 14.12 3.24 14.26
N ILE A 421 13.09 3.04 15.10
CA ILE A 421 12.08 4.04 15.41
C ILE A 421 12.64 4.95 16.49
N LEU A 422 12.89 6.22 16.15
CA LEU A 422 13.46 7.23 17.06
C LEU A 422 12.44 7.75 18.09
N GLY A 423 11.14 7.59 17.81
CA GLY A 423 10.05 8.06 18.65
C GLY A 423 9.40 6.95 19.48
N TYR A 424 8.34 7.32 20.18
CA TYR A 424 7.49 6.40 20.94
C TYR A 424 6.58 5.56 20.01
N THR A 425 6.41 4.29 20.35
CA THR A 425 5.39 3.42 19.74
C THR A 425 4.33 3.03 20.79
N ASN A 426 3.06 3.14 20.44
CA ASN A 426 1.97 2.77 21.35
C ASN A 426 2.06 1.28 21.74
N PRO A 427 1.99 0.92 23.04
CA PRO A 427 1.98 -0.46 23.52
C PRO A 427 0.93 -1.37 22.87
N LYS A 428 -0.18 -0.80 22.36
CA LYS A 428 -1.20 -1.57 21.64
C LYS A 428 -0.72 -2.09 20.27
N GLU A 429 0.41 -1.57 19.78
CA GLU A 429 0.94 -1.84 18.46
C GLU A 429 2.27 -2.62 18.49
N LEU A 430 2.73 -3.10 19.65
CA LEU A 430 4.02 -3.81 19.80
C LEU A 430 4.14 -5.06 18.93
N ALA A 431 3.03 -5.74 18.66
CA ALA A 431 3.01 -6.86 17.72
C ALA A 431 3.48 -6.49 16.30
N SER A 432 3.35 -5.20 15.92
CA SER A 432 3.90 -4.71 14.65
C SER A 432 5.42 -4.61 14.67
N LEU A 433 6.05 -4.32 15.82
CA LEU A 433 7.52 -4.26 15.93
C LEU A 433 8.15 -5.61 15.61
N GLU A 434 7.62 -6.69 16.19
CA GLU A 434 8.05 -8.07 15.90
C GLU A 434 7.75 -8.41 14.43
N LYS A 435 6.50 -8.23 13.99
CA LYS A 435 6.04 -8.60 12.64
C LYS A 435 6.88 -7.96 11.54
N TYR A 436 7.27 -6.71 11.73
CA TYR A 436 8.02 -5.94 10.74
C TYR A 436 9.52 -5.86 11.04
N ASN A 437 10.01 -6.58 12.06
CA ASN A 437 11.40 -6.58 12.51
C ASN A 437 11.97 -5.15 12.62
N LEU A 438 11.36 -4.37 13.51
CA LEU A 438 11.73 -2.98 13.77
C LEU A 438 12.39 -2.88 15.16
N ILE A 439 13.37 -1.98 15.28
CA ILE A 439 14.04 -1.67 16.53
C ILE A 439 13.32 -0.48 17.17
N GLN A 440 12.95 -0.60 18.44
CA GLN A 440 12.23 0.42 19.17
C GLN A 440 13.16 1.23 20.09
N THR A 441 13.02 2.55 20.10
CA THR A 441 13.65 3.38 21.12
C THR A 441 12.97 3.19 22.48
N VAL A 442 13.75 2.92 23.54
CA VAL A 442 13.27 3.07 24.92
C VAL A 442 13.31 4.55 25.27
N VAL A 443 12.13 5.15 25.50
CA VAL A 443 12.00 6.60 25.76
C VAL A 443 12.08 6.97 27.24
N ASP A 444 11.79 6.04 28.15
CA ASP A 444 11.96 6.12 29.60
C ASP A 444 11.89 4.71 30.22
N PHE A 445 12.12 4.59 31.53
CA PHE A 445 12.04 3.30 32.23
C PHE A 445 10.61 2.73 32.34
N PRO A 446 9.55 3.50 32.67
CA PRO A 446 8.17 3.00 32.66
C PRO A 446 7.75 2.37 31.31
N TYR A 447 8.16 2.98 30.21
CA TYR A 447 7.93 2.44 28.87
C TYR A 447 8.74 1.16 28.63
N ALA A 448 9.99 1.09 29.09
CA ALA A 448 10.77 -0.16 29.04
C ALA A 448 10.04 -1.32 29.72
N ARG A 449 9.46 -1.08 30.92
CA ARG A 449 8.63 -2.09 31.61
C ARG A 449 7.43 -2.51 30.78
N THR A 450 6.74 -1.54 30.17
CA THR A 450 5.59 -1.82 29.29
C THR A 450 5.99 -2.63 28.05
N LEU A 451 7.14 -2.34 27.44
CA LEU A 451 7.70 -3.15 26.36
C LEU A 451 8.05 -4.56 26.85
N ASN A 452 8.57 -4.68 28.07
CA ASN A 452 8.96 -5.94 28.68
C ASN A 452 7.77 -6.86 29.01
N GLU A 453 6.58 -6.31 29.23
CA GLU A 453 5.35 -7.10 29.40
C GLU A 453 4.93 -7.82 28.12
N TYR A 454 5.42 -7.38 26.94
CA TYR A 454 5.16 -8.07 25.70
C TYR A 454 5.83 -9.46 25.70
N PRO A 455 5.11 -10.56 25.38
CA PRO A 455 5.61 -11.93 25.59
C PRO A 455 6.72 -12.37 24.62
N LYS A 456 7.21 -11.49 23.74
CA LYS A 456 8.26 -11.77 22.76
C LYS A 456 9.40 -10.80 22.94
N LYS A 457 10.59 -11.20 22.46
CA LYS A 457 11.78 -10.35 22.48
C LYS A 457 11.56 -9.10 21.61
N VAL A 458 11.71 -7.92 22.21
CA VAL A 458 11.68 -6.63 21.52
C VAL A 458 13.11 -6.12 21.37
N ARG A 459 13.52 -5.85 20.13
CA ARG A 459 14.83 -5.24 19.85
C ARG A 459 14.75 -3.76 20.19
N VAL A 460 15.67 -3.27 21.00
CA VAL A 460 15.62 -1.89 21.49
C VAL A 460 16.96 -1.17 21.44
N HIS A 461 16.89 0.14 21.23
CA HIS A 461 17.98 1.06 21.56
C HIS A 461 17.55 1.94 22.73
N ILE A 462 18.40 2.09 23.75
CA ILE A 462 18.10 2.95 24.90
C ILE A 462 18.47 4.38 24.56
N LYS A 463 17.50 5.29 24.67
CA LYS A 463 17.79 6.71 24.54
C LYS A 463 18.15 7.29 25.90
N ILE A 464 19.24 8.04 25.93
CA ILE A 464 19.74 8.75 27.11
C ILE A 464 19.53 10.24 26.91
N ASP A 465 18.94 10.89 27.90
CA ASP A 465 18.81 12.33 27.95
C ASP A 465 20.01 12.95 28.66
N THR A 466 20.84 13.64 27.88
CA THR A 466 22.03 14.35 28.34
C THR A 466 21.81 15.87 28.31
N GLY A 467 20.56 16.33 28.41
CA GLY A 467 20.23 17.77 28.45
C GLY A 467 19.36 18.29 27.31
N MET A 468 18.76 17.41 26.48
CA MET A 468 17.74 17.84 25.51
C MET A 468 16.34 17.90 26.15
N HIS A 469 16.11 17.17 27.25
CA HIS A 469 14.87 17.22 28.05
C HIS A 469 13.60 16.94 27.23
N ARG A 470 13.69 15.93 26.34
CA ARG A 470 12.57 15.55 25.44
C ARG A 470 12.15 14.09 25.56
N LEU A 471 13.07 13.17 25.30
CA LEU A 471 12.88 11.72 25.42
C LEU A 471 14.23 11.13 25.83
N GLY A 472 14.20 10.09 26.63
CA GLY A 472 15.36 9.35 27.11
C GLY A 472 15.35 9.24 28.63
N VAL A 473 15.99 8.21 29.15
CA VAL A 473 16.27 8.11 30.59
C VAL A 473 17.31 9.17 30.93
N ASN A 474 17.08 9.93 32.00
CA ASN A 474 18.03 10.95 32.45
C ASN A 474 19.39 10.30 32.75
N VAL A 475 20.47 10.89 32.22
CA VAL A 475 21.84 10.38 32.36
C VAL A 475 22.28 10.21 33.82
N GLU A 476 21.74 11.00 34.75
CA GLU A 476 22.04 10.92 36.19
C GLU A 476 21.35 9.74 36.86
N ASN A 477 20.29 9.19 36.26
CA ASN A 477 19.52 8.08 36.84
C ASN A 477 20.03 6.72 36.35
N LEU A 478 21.29 6.41 36.69
CA LEU A 478 21.94 5.15 36.30
C LEU A 478 21.12 3.91 36.72
N ALA A 479 20.49 3.97 37.90
CA ALA A 479 19.68 2.88 38.44
C ALA A 479 18.47 2.53 37.55
N GLU A 480 17.84 3.52 36.91
CA GLU A 480 16.77 3.24 35.95
C GLU A 480 17.29 2.63 34.66
N ILE A 481 18.45 3.07 34.18
CA ILE A 481 19.10 2.52 32.98
C ILE A 481 19.46 1.05 33.21
N GLU A 482 20.02 0.71 34.38
CA GLU A 482 20.34 -0.66 34.80
C GLU A 482 19.10 -1.56 34.80
N LYS A 483 17.98 -1.06 35.32
CA LYS A 483 16.70 -1.80 35.31
C LYS A 483 16.16 -2.04 33.90
N VAL A 484 16.53 -1.23 32.89
CA VAL A 484 16.21 -1.54 31.49
C VAL A 484 16.96 -2.79 31.01
N PHE A 485 18.22 -2.96 31.42
CA PHE A 485 19.01 -4.17 31.09
C PHE A 485 18.48 -5.43 31.77
N GLU A 486 17.85 -5.30 32.94
CA GLU A 486 17.22 -6.42 33.66
C GLU A 486 15.90 -6.89 33.01
N CYS A 487 15.35 -6.13 32.06
CA CYS A 487 14.11 -6.47 31.38
C CYS A 487 14.28 -7.67 30.44
N LYS A 488 13.89 -8.86 30.91
CA LYS A 488 14.07 -10.15 30.21
C LYS A 488 13.54 -10.22 28.77
N ASN A 489 12.53 -9.44 28.39
CA ASN A 489 11.96 -9.45 27.05
C ASN A 489 12.55 -8.35 26.15
N LEU A 490 13.44 -7.51 26.67
CA LEU A 490 14.17 -6.54 25.86
C LEU A 490 15.49 -7.13 25.41
N LYS A 491 15.81 -6.90 24.13
CA LYS A 491 17.14 -7.16 23.57
C LYS A 491 17.75 -5.80 23.27
N VAL A 492 18.60 -5.32 24.17
CA VAL A 492 19.33 -4.06 23.98
C VAL A 492 20.37 -4.29 22.90
N GLU A 493 20.26 -3.56 21.79
CA GLU A 493 21.18 -3.62 20.65
C GLU A 493 22.02 -2.34 20.51
N GLY A 494 21.67 -1.29 21.25
CA GLY A 494 22.41 -0.04 21.25
C GLY A 494 21.92 0.98 22.26
N MET A 495 22.70 2.06 22.38
CA MET A 495 22.41 3.20 23.23
C MET A 495 22.73 4.50 22.49
N PHE A 496 21.95 5.55 22.74
CA PHE A 496 22.12 6.79 22.02
C PHE A 496 21.65 8.02 22.76
N SER A 497 22.23 9.17 22.38
CA SER A 497 21.73 10.48 22.78
C SER A 497 21.61 11.42 21.57
N HIS A 498 21.15 12.64 21.79
CA HIS A 498 20.96 13.68 20.78
C HIS A 498 21.51 15.01 21.28
N LEU A 499 22.48 15.55 20.56
CA LEU A 499 23.09 16.85 20.87
C LEU A 499 22.10 17.98 20.58
N SER A 500 22.02 18.96 21.48
CA SER A 500 21.04 20.03 21.41
C SER A 500 21.44 21.15 20.45
N VAL A 501 22.73 21.53 20.46
CA VAL A 501 23.27 22.72 19.77
C VAL A 501 24.54 22.42 18.98
N SER A 502 24.68 21.19 18.48
CA SER A 502 25.87 20.78 17.69
C SER A 502 26.05 21.53 16.38
N ASP A 503 25.02 22.25 15.94
CA ASP A 503 24.97 23.14 14.79
C ASP A 503 25.62 24.52 15.02
N SER A 504 25.87 24.88 16.28
CA SER A 504 26.55 26.13 16.65
C SER A 504 28.03 25.90 16.97
N LEU A 505 28.84 26.91 16.64
CA LEU A 505 30.27 26.99 16.98
C LEU A 505 30.57 28.13 17.96
N VAL A 506 29.55 28.74 18.55
CA VAL A 506 29.70 29.69 19.67
C VAL A 506 30.27 28.93 20.87
N GLU A 507 31.19 29.56 21.61
CA GLU A 507 31.95 28.92 22.69
C GLU A 507 31.04 28.24 23.73
N GLU A 508 30.01 28.94 24.22
CA GLU A 508 29.03 28.39 25.17
C GLU A 508 28.29 27.15 24.62
N ASP A 509 27.90 27.15 23.35
CA ASP A 509 27.22 26.01 22.70
C ASP A 509 28.17 24.82 22.51
N VAL A 510 29.45 25.10 22.21
CA VAL A 510 30.49 24.09 22.11
C VAL A 510 30.73 23.45 23.47
N GLU A 511 30.86 24.25 24.53
CA GLU A 511 31.00 23.76 25.91
C GLU A 511 29.80 22.91 26.33
N PHE A 512 28.58 23.37 26.05
CA PHE A 512 27.37 22.61 26.32
C PHE A 512 27.38 21.27 25.58
N THR A 513 27.69 21.28 24.28
CA THR A 513 27.76 20.07 23.45
C THR A 513 28.81 19.09 23.98
N GLN A 514 29.99 19.57 24.37
CA GLN A 514 31.04 18.76 24.96
C GLN A 514 30.62 18.15 26.30
N LYS A 515 29.90 18.90 27.14
CA LYS A 515 29.33 18.37 28.38
C LYS A 515 28.35 17.22 28.12
N GLN A 516 27.47 17.35 27.12
CA GLN A 516 26.55 16.27 26.74
C GLN A 516 27.32 15.00 26.30
N ILE A 517 28.37 15.18 25.49
CA ILE A 517 29.23 14.09 25.01
C ILE A 517 29.93 13.40 26.18
N GLN A 518 30.53 14.18 27.09
CA GLN A 518 31.26 13.67 28.24
C GLN A 518 30.34 12.86 29.16
N GLN A 519 29.16 13.39 29.50
CA GLN A 519 28.18 12.70 30.34
C GLN A 519 27.71 11.39 29.70
N PHE A 520 27.50 11.37 28.38
CA PHE A 520 27.13 10.16 27.65
C PHE A 520 28.21 9.08 27.80
N TYR A 521 29.48 9.38 27.50
CA TYR A 521 30.55 8.38 27.59
C TYR A 521 30.83 7.93 29.02
N GLN A 522 30.83 8.84 30.01
CA GLN A 522 30.98 8.48 31.43
C GLN A 522 29.91 7.49 31.90
N MET A 523 28.66 7.69 31.46
CA MET A 523 27.56 6.77 31.75
C MET A 523 27.78 5.41 31.07
N ILE A 524 28.21 5.39 29.80
CA ILE A 524 28.54 4.14 29.09
C ILE A 524 29.66 3.37 29.80
N ASP A 525 30.72 4.06 30.21
CA ASP A 525 31.87 3.45 30.90
C ASP A 525 31.45 2.87 32.26
N SER A 526 30.58 3.58 32.98
CA SER A 526 30.00 3.11 34.24
C SER A 526 29.18 1.82 34.07
N LEU A 527 28.39 1.73 33.00
CA LEU A 527 27.63 0.50 32.68
C LEU A 527 28.54 -0.66 32.29
N LYS A 528 29.56 -0.40 31.45
CA LYS A 528 30.53 -1.42 31.01
C LYS A 528 31.35 -1.95 32.19
N ALA A 529 31.77 -1.08 33.11
CA ALA A 529 32.48 -1.48 34.33
C ALA A 529 31.65 -2.41 35.22
N LYS A 530 30.31 -2.29 35.16
CA LYS A 530 29.35 -3.18 35.85
C LYS A 530 29.00 -4.44 35.04
N GLY A 531 29.59 -4.62 33.86
CA GLY A 531 29.41 -5.82 33.02
C GLY A 531 28.22 -5.77 32.06
N TYR A 532 27.56 -4.62 31.87
CA TYR A 532 26.48 -4.50 30.89
C TYR A 532 27.02 -4.37 29.45
N ASP A 533 26.40 -5.09 28.51
CA ASP A 533 26.64 -4.91 27.07
C ASP A 533 25.80 -3.74 26.54
N THR A 534 26.43 -2.59 26.34
CA THR A 534 25.77 -1.37 25.85
C THR A 534 25.40 -1.42 24.37
N GLY A 535 25.80 -2.47 23.65
CA GLY A 535 25.57 -2.60 22.21
C GLY A 535 26.20 -1.46 21.41
N LYS A 536 25.56 -1.09 20.30
CA LYS A 536 26.02 -0.08 19.35
C LYS A 536 25.72 1.36 19.82
N LEU A 537 26.73 2.22 19.82
CA LEU A 537 26.62 3.60 20.29
C LEU A 537 26.39 4.58 19.14
N HIS A 538 25.56 5.60 19.38
CA HIS A 538 25.41 6.70 18.43
C HIS A 538 24.98 8.02 19.06
N ILE A 539 25.68 9.12 18.82
CA ILE A 539 25.28 10.44 19.35
C ILE A 539 25.11 11.50 18.26
N GLN A 540 25.87 11.38 17.16
CA GLN A 540 25.90 12.36 16.09
C GLN A 540 24.62 12.34 15.25
N ALA A 541 24.02 13.52 15.06
CA ALA A 541 23.16 13.83 13.92
C ALA A 541 23.99 14.53 12.82
N SER A 542 23.36 15.16 11.82
CA SER A 542 24.08 15.84 10.72
C SER A 542 25.18 16.80 11.22
N TYR A 543 24.87 17.73 12.12
CA TYR A 543 25.88 18.67 12.63
C TYR A 543 26.89 18.03 13.59
N GLY A 544 26.50 16.97 14.30
CA GLY A 544 27.46 16.14 15.03
C GLY A 544 28.50 15.50 14.09
N ILE A 545 28.09 15.06 12.90
CA ILE A 545 29.01 14.55 11.88
C ILE A 545 29.94 15.66 11.37
N LEU A 546 29.38 16.85 11.10
CA LEU A 546 30.12 17.94 10.47
C LEU A 546 31.03 18.72 11.43
N ASN A 547 30.68 18.83 12.72
CA ASN A 547 31.44 19.62 13.70
C ASN A 547 32.23 18.75 14.69
N TYR A 548 31.85 17.49 14.87
CA TYR A 548 32.47 16.56 15.81
C TYR A 548 32.66 15.17 15.17
N PRO A 549 33.36 15.06 14.02
CA PRO A 549 33.44 13.82 13.25
C PRO A 549 34.12 12.66 14.02
N ASP A 550 35.10 12.98 14.85
CA ASP A 550 36.00 12.00 15.50
C ASP A 550 35.41 11.26 16.71
N LEU A 551 34.12 11.46 17.00
CA LEU A 551 33.46 10.79 18.12
C LEU A 551 33.44 9.26 17.92
N ALA A 552 33.83 8.52 18.97
CA ALA A 552 33.91 7.06 18.99
C ALA A 552 32.53 6.38 19.10
N CYS A 553 31.74 6.47 18.03
CA CYS A 553 30.42 5.85 17.90
C CYS A 553 30.40 4.79 16.80
N ASP A 554 29.50 3.81 16.92
CA ASP A 554 29.27 2.79 15.89
C ASP A 554 28.38 3.30 14.75
N TYR A 555 27.47 4.23 15.03
CA TYR A 555 26.64 4.86 14.01
C TYR A 555 26.60 6.38 14.10
N ALA A 556 26.48 7.03 12.94
CA ALA A 556 26.20 8.45 12.82
C ALA A 556 24.92 8.70 12.02
N ARG A 557 23.98 9.47 12.58
CA ARG A 557 22.63 9.62 12.03
C ARG A 557 22.54 10.78 11.06
N ALA A 558 22.71 10.51 9.77
CA ALA A 558 22.66 11.54 8.74
C ALA A 558 21.23 11.86 8.31
N GLY A 559 20.78 13.09 8.62
CA GLY A 559 19.51 13.66 8.18
C GLY A 559 19.74 14.70 7.10
N ILE A 560 19.61 16.00 7.45
CA ILE A 560 19.66 17.11 6.49
C ILE A 560 20.90 17.10 5.56
N ALA A 561 22.10 16.84 6.11
CA ALA A 561 23.34 16.77 5.34
C ALA A 561 23.36 15.65 4.28
N LEU A 562 22.65 14.54 4.52
CA LEU A 562 22.52 13.47 3.53
C LEU A 562 21.82 13.95 2.25
N TYR A 563 20.89 14.89 2.41
CA TYR A 563 20.12 15.49 1.33
C TYR A 563 20.82 16.70 0.69
N GLY A 564 22.07 16.98 1.10
CA GLY A 564 22.93 17.93 0.40
C GLY A 564 22.78 19.38 0.83
N VAL A 565 22.10 19.62 1.95
CA VAL A 565 21.76 20.96 2.43
C VAL A 565 22.02 21.08 3.94
N LEU A 566 22.15 22.31 4.40
CA LEU A 566 22.24 22.64 5.83
C LEU A 566 20.89 23.15 6.35
N SER A 567 20.69 23.16 7.67
CA SER A 567 19.47 23.67 8.30
C SER A 567 19.33 25.19 8.19
N ALA A 568 20.44 25.92 8.15
CA ALA A 568 20.56 27.32 7.78
C ALA A 568 21.93 27.57 7.10
N ASP A 569 22.39 28.82 6.93
CA ASP A 569 23.75 29.13 6.43
C ASP A 569 24.82 28.98 7.52
N ASP A 570 24.76 27.84 8.22
CA ASP A 570 25.63 27.57 9.35
C ASP A 570 27.05 27.31 8.88
N LYS A 571 28.02 27.77 9.67
CA LYS A 571 29.42 27.43 9.48
C LYS A 571 29.69 26.07 10.12
N VAL A 572 30.38 25.19 9.40
CA VAL A 572 30.76 23.87 9.88
C VAL A 572 32.26 23.65 9.82
N ARG A 573 32.80 22.80 10.70
CA ARG A 573 34.25 22.52 10.79
C ARG A 573 34.73 21.59 9.68
N ALA A 574 33.94 20.57 9.32
CA ALA A 574 34.34 19.60 8.32
C ALA A 574 34.33 20.21 6.91
N ASN A 575 35.40 19.95 6.16
CA ASN A 575 35.47 20.25 4.74
C ASN A 575 34.80 19.11 3.94
N VAL A 576 33.51 19.28 3.64
CA VAL A 576 32.71 18.34 2.83
C VAL A 576 32.05 19.07 1.67
N HIS A 577 32.01 18.40 0.53
CA HIS A 577 31.32 18.93 -0.65
C HIS A 577 29.98 18.24 -0.82
N LEU A 578 28.95 18.78 -0.18
CA LEU A 578 27.58 18.27 -0.27
C LEU A 578 26.85 18.86 -1.48
N LYS A 579 26.06 18.03 -2.16
CA LYS A 579 25.30 18.39 -3.37
C LYS A 579 23.81 18.31 -3.10
N PRO A 580 23.03 19.38 -3.29
CA PRO A 580 21.57 19.35 -3.10
C PRO A 580 20.93 18.22 -3.91
N VAL A 581 20.13 17.39 -3.24
CA VAL A 581 19.48 16.23 -3.86
C VAL A 581 18.16 16.61 -4.53
N LEU A 582 17.52 17.68 -4.06
CA LEU A 582 16.14 18.04 -4.43
C LEU A 582 16.09 19.33 -5.25
N ALA A 583 15.30 19.31 -6.33
CA ALA A 583 14.79 20.50 -6.99
C ALA A 583 13.25 20.48 -6.99
N LEU A 584 12.62 21.65 -6.84
CA LEU A 584 11.16 21.82 -6.87
C LEU A 584 10.80 22.66 -8.08
N LYS A 585 9.92 22.12 -8.94
CA LYS A 585 9.55 22.74 -10.21
C LYS A 585 8.05 22.75 -10.42
N ALA A 586 7.56 23.70 -11.20
CA ALA A 586 6.15 23.81 -11.58
C ALA A 586 5.98 24.44 -12.96
N ARG A 587 4.79 24.30 -13.56
CA ARG A 587 4.48 24.88 -14.87
C ARG A 587 3.73 26.19 -14.77
N ILE A 588 3.93 27.05 -15.77
CA ILE A 588 3.06 28.19 -16.06
C ILE A 588 1.74 27.67 -16.66
N ALA A 589 0.62 27.98 -16.02
CA ALA A 589 -0.71 27.68 -16.57
C ALA A 589 -1.22 28.78 -17.51
N LEU A 590 -0.93 30.03 -17.18
CA LEU A 590 -1.51 31.17 -17.85
C LEU A 590 -0.53 32.33 -17.84
N ILE A 591 -0.49 33.06 -18.95
CA ILE A 591 0.18 34.33 -19.10
C ILE A 591 -0.87 35.37 -19.46
N LYS A 592 -0.80 36.54 -18.84
CA LYS A 592 -1.64 37.68 -19.20
C LYS A 592 -0.92 39.00 -19.02
N GLU A 593 -1.35 40.00 -19.77
CA GLU A 593 -0.95 41.38 -19.56
C GLU A 593 -1.91 42.04 -18.56
N ILE A 594 -1.37 42.93 -17.74
CA ILE A 594 -2.12 43.78 -16.83
C ILE A 594 -1.73 45.25 -17.03
N GLN A 595 -2.70 46.13 -16.85
CA GLN A 595 -2.56 47.57 -17.03
C GLN A 595 -2.19 48.27 -15.70
N PRO A 596 -1.62 49.49 -15.76
CA PRO A 596 -1.41 50.29 -14.55
C PRO A 596 -2.70 50.45 -13.73
N GLY A 597 -2.61 50.26 -12.41
CA GLY A 597 -3.74 50.35 -11.48
C GLY A 597 -4.47 49.02 -11.23
N GLU A 598 -4.24 47.98 -12.03
CA GLU A 598 -4.82 46.65 -11.78
C GLU A 598 -4.13 45.95 -10.60
N VAL A 599 -4.89 45.13 -9.88
CA VAL A 599 -4.47 44.48 -8.63
C VAL A 599 -4.33 42.96 -8.78
N ILE A 600 -3.43 42.35 -8.01
CA ILE A 600 -3.15 40.91 -8.08
C ILE A 600 -3.48 40.20 -6.76
N SER A 601 -4.11 39.03 -6.89
CA SER A 601 -4.39 38.08 -5.80
C SER A 601 -5.31 38.60 -4.69
N TYR A 602 -5.51 37.76 -3.68
CA TYR A 602 -6.26 38.08 -2.48
C TYR A 602 -5.67 39.26 -1.72
N GLY A 603 -6.56 40.09 -1.17
CA GLY A 603 -6.18 41.23 -0.35
C GLY A 603 -5.58 42.41 -1.11
N ARG A 604 -5.47 42.33 -2.45
CA ARG A 604 -5.04 43.42 -3.34
C ARG A 604 -3.75 44.09 -2.87
N GLN A 605 -2.80 43.29 -2.39
CA GLN A 605 -1.53 43.76 -1.81
C GLN A 605 -0.54 44.23 -2.87
N PHE A 606 -0.74 43.81 -4.12
CA PHE A 606 0.07 44.24 -5.25
C PHE A 606 -0.81 44.99 -6.25
N THR A 607 -0.35 46.17 -6.66
CA THR A 607 -0.96 47.02 -7.70
C THR A 607 0.09 47.31 -8.77
N ALA A 608 -0.25 47.04 -10.03
CA ALA A 608 0.65 47.29 -11.16
C ALA A 608 0.91 48.80 -11.32
N LYS A 609 2.19 49.19 -11.36
CA LYS A 609 2.61 50.60 -11.54
C LYS A 609 2.78 50.97 -13.02
N SER A 610 2.96 49.98 -13.87
CA SER A 610 3.14 50.10 -15.32
C SER A 610 2.39 48.95 -16.01
N LYS A 611 2.38 48.93 -17.34
CA LYS A 611 1.95 47.74 -18.08
C LYS A 611 2.91 46.59 -17.76
N MET A 612 2.39 45.46 -17.30
CA MET A 612 3.19 44.29 -16.87
C MET A 612 2.69 43.01 -17.54
N LYS A 613 3.61 42.07 -17.78
CA LYS A 613 3.30 40.70 -18.20
C LYS A 613 3.48 39.78 -17.00
N ILE A 614 2.42 39.07 -16.62
CA ILE A 614 2.42 38.20 -15.44
C ILE A 614 2.13 36.75 -15.83
N ALA A 615 2.70 35.82 -15.08
CA ALA A 615 2.45 34.39 -15.24
C ALA A 615 1.86 33.77 -13.97
N THR A 616 0.85 32.91 -14.13
CA THR A 616 0.29 32.10 -13.06
C THR A 616 0.99 30.75 -13.04
N VAL A 617 1.71 30.46 -11.96
CA VAL A 617 2.42 29.21 -11.73
C VAL A 617 1.54 28.28 -10.93
N THR A 618 1.54 27.02 -11.32
CA THR A 618 0.62 26.01 -10.81
C THR A 618 1.10 25.35 -9.53
N ILE A 619 1.56 26.13 -8.55
CA ILE A 619 1.98 25.63 -7.24
C ILE A 619 1.59 26.62 -6.14
N GLY A 620 1.15 26.12 -4.98
CA GLY A 620 0.70 26.96 -3.87
C GLY A 620 1.02 26.37 -2.49
N TYR A 621 0.44 26.96 -1.44
CA TYR A 621 0.80 26.57 -0.07
C TYR A 621 0.35 25.17 0.34
N ALA A 622 -0.67 24.58 -0.30
CA ALA A 622 -1.04 23.19 -0.06
C ALA A 622 -0.09 22.18 -0.75
N ASP A 623 0.80 22.67 -1.62
CA ASP A 623 1.94 21.92 -2.16
C ASP A 623 3.21 22.07 -1.30
N GLY A 624 3.16 22.87 -0.22
CA GLY A 624 4.27 23.08 0.70
C GLY A 624 5.03 24.39 0.49
N ILE A 625 4.58 25.28 -0.40
CA ILE A 625 5.18 26.61 -0.55
C ILE A 625 4.79 27.50 0.64
N PRO A 626 5.74 28.01 1.44
CA PRO A 626 5.40 28.86 2.56
C PRO A 626 4.65 30.10 2.09
N ARG A 627 3.44 30.30 2.63
CA ARG A 627 2.61 31.45 2.28
C ARG A 627 3.30 32.78 2.56
N ARG A 628 4.26 32.83 3.50
CA ARG A 628 5.00 34.05 3.87
C ARG A 628 5.97 34.54 2.79
N LEU A 629 6.32 33.73 1.79
CA LEU A 629 7.31 34.12 0.78
C LEU A 629 6.97 35.41 0.02
N TYR A 630 5.68 35.68 -0.24
CA TYR A 630 5.31 36.92 -0.95
C TYR A 630 5.63 38.19 -0.17
N GLU A 631 5.81 38.11 1.15
CA GLU A 631 6.09 39.27 2.02
C GLU A 631 7.57 39.68 1.95
N ASN A 632 8.44 38.83 1.41
CA ASN A 632 9.90 38.98 1.47
C ASN A 632 10.55 39.20 0.09
N ASN A 633 9.79 39.72 -0.88
CA ASN A 633 10.26 39.91 -2.27
C ASN A 633 10.91 38.65 -2.87
N ALA A 634 10.38 37.47 -2.50
CA ALA A 634 10.87 36.21 -3.02
C ALA A 634 10.68 36.12 -4.53
N TYR A 635 11.53 35.35 -5.19
CA TYR A 635 11.50 35.15 -6.64
C TYR A 635 11.63 33.65 -6.96
N VAL A 636 11.30 33.30 -8.18
CA VAL A 636 11.55 31.99 -8.80
C VAL A 636 12.48 32.14 -9.98
N ILE A 637 12.96 31.04 -10.57
CA ILE A 637 13.77 31.08 -11.80
C ILE A 637 12.95 30.58 -12.98
N LEU A 638 13.02 31.30 -14.09
CA LEU A 638 12.41 30.96 -15.37
C LEU A 638 13.35 31.38 -16.51
N HIS A 639 13.70 30.45 -17.40
CA HIS A 639 14.63 30.69 -18.51
C HIS A 639 15.97 31.29 -18.02
N SER A 640 16.49 30.72 -16.92
CA SER A 640 17.72 31.18 -16.28
C SER A 640 17.72 32.66 -15.85
N LYS A 641 16.53 33.23 -15.60
CA LYS A 641 16.34 34.59 -15.07
C LYS A 641 15.43 34.55 -13.86
N THR A 642 15.63 35.48 -12.92
CA THR A 642 14.78 35.62 -11.75
C THR A 642 13.45 36.29 -12.10
N ALA A 643 12.35 35.78 -11.55
CA ALA A 643 11.00 36.29 -11.71
C ALA A 643 10.37 36.52 -10.33
N PRO A 644 10.12 37.78 -9.91
CA PRO A 644 9.55 38.10 -8.61
C PRO A 644 8.16 37.49 -8.40
N ILE A 645 7.89 36.95 -7.21
CA ILE A 645 6.55 36.53 -6.78
C ILE A 645 5.74 37.79 -6.42
N ILE A 646 4.58 37.95 -7.05
CA ILE A 646 3.72 39.13 -6.90
C ILE A 646 2.33 38.76 -6.38
N GLY A 647 1.87 39.53 -5.39
CA GLY A 647 0.62 39.27 -4.68
C GLY A 647 0.70 38.01 -3.80
N ARG A 648 -0.39 37.74 -3.07
CA ARG A 648 -0.44 36.61 -2.14
C ARG A 648 -0.35 35.25 -2.84
N ILE A 649 0.38 34.32 -2.23
CA ILE A 649 0.39 32.90 -2.62
C ILE A 649 -0.96 32.27 -2.23
N CYS A 650 -1.59 31.60 -3.19
CA CYS A 650 -2.86 30.91 -3.03
C CYS A 650 -2.65 29.43 -2.67
N MET A 651 -3.74 28.70 -2.43
CA MET A 651 -3.67 27.29 -2.03
C MET A 651 -2.95 26.43 -3.06
N ASP A 652 -3.17 26.71 -4.34
CA ASP A 652 -2.75 25.85 -5.46
C ASP A 652 -1.93 26.59 -6.53
N GLN A 653 -1.77 27.92 -6.39
CA GLN A 653 -1.20 28.78 -7.42
C GLN A 653 -0.45 29.97 -6.81
N LEU A 654 0.49 30.51 -7.56
CA LEU A 654 1.17 31.78 -7.29
C LEU A 654 1.35 32.57 -8.59
N MET A 655 1.60 33.88 -8.48
CA MET A 655 1.81 34.75 -9.64
C MET A 655 3.23 35.30 -9.62
N ILE A 656 3.82 35.41 -10.80
CA ILE A 656 5.17 35.95 -10.98
C ILE A 656 5.18 37.05 -12.05
N ASP A 657 6.05 38.04 -11.87
CA ASP A 657 6.33 39.06 -12.88
C ASP A 657 7.33 38.51 -13.90
N VAL A 658 6.92 38.50 -15.18
CA VAL A 658 7.72 38.03 -16.31
C VAL A 658 7.91 39.11 -17.37
N SER A 659 7.71 40.38 -17.01
CA SER A 659 7.77 41.52 -17.94
C SER A 659 9.14 41.66 -18.63
N HIS A 660 10.23 41.32 -17.94
CA HIS A 660 11.62 41.38 -18.42
C HIS A 660 12.14 40.08 -19.03
N ILE A 661 11.31 39.03 -19.10
CA ILE A 661 11.69 37.71 -19.61
C ILE A 661 11.04 37.52 -20.99
N HIS A 662 11.88 37.37 -22.01
CA HIS A 662 11.43 37.18 -23.39
C HIS A 662 10.95 35.74 -23.62
N GLU A 663 10.05 35.58 -24.60
CA GLU A 663 9.55 34.28 -25.09
C GLU A 663 8.87 33.35 -24.06
N VAL A 664 8.40 33.90 -22.94
CA VAL A 664 7.64 33.12 -21.94
C VAL A 664 6.32 32.63 -22.54
N LYS A 665 6.06 31.31 -22.41
CA LYS A 665 4.91 30.56 -22.91
C LYS A 665 4.24 29.73 -21.80
N ASN A 666 2.98 29.38 -22.02
CA ASN A 666 2.31 28.40 -21.16
C ASN A 666 3.06 27.07 -21.21
N ASN A 667 3.05 26.34 -20.10
CA ASN A 667 3.81 25.13 -19.83
C ASN A 667 5.32 25.29 -19.63
N ASP A 668 5.88 26.49 -19.75
CA ASP A 668 7.27 26.72 -19.37
C ASP A 668 7.51 26.33 -17.91
N VAL A 669 8.72 25.83 -17.65
CA VAL A 669 9.11 25.30 -16.35
C VAL A 669 9.70 26.40 -15.49
N VAL A 670 9.11 26.56 -14.32
CA VAL A 670 9.55 27.45 -13.27
C VAL A 670 10.27 26.61 -12.22
N THR A 671 11.48 27.03 -11.84
CA THR A 671 12.27 26.44 -10.76
C THR A 671 12.06 27.24 -9.48
N ILE A 672 11.51 26.60 -8.45
CA ILE A 672 11.23 27.19 -7.14
C ILE A 672 12.38 26.89 -6.18
N ILE A 673 12.93 25.68 -6.22
CA ILE A 673 14.15 25.27 -5.50
C ILE A 673 15.04 24.54 -6.50
N GLY A 674 16.32 24.87 -6.54
CA GLY A 674 17.29 24.23 -7.42
C GLY A 674 17.97 25.21 -8.38
N VAL A 675 18.45 24.68 -9.50
CA VAL A 675 19.28 25.40 -10.48
C VAL A 675 18.56 25.44 -11.83
N ASP A 676 18.61 26.60 -12.50
CA ASP A 676 18.25 26.75 -13.90
C ASP A 676 19.24 27.72 -14.57
N GLY A 677 20.06 27.19 -15.48
CA GLY A 677 21.20 27.90 -16.08
C GLY A 677 22.24 28.31 -15.04
N THR A 678 22.51 29.62 -14.96
CA THR A 678 23.47 30.20 -14.01
C THR A 678 22.85 30.60 -12.68
N GLU A 679 21.52 30.56 -12.57
CA GLU A 679 20.78 30.99 -11.39
C GLU A 679 20.47 29.80 -10.47
N GLN A 680 20.48 30.04 -9.17
CA GLN A 680 20.18 29.03 -8.15
C GLN A 680 19.34 29.63 -7.03
N ILE A 681 18.30 28.91 -6.61
CA ILE A 681 17.60 29.15 -5.35
C ILE A 681 17.88 27.96 -4.43
N ARG A 682 18.61 28.20 -3.34
CA ARG A 682 18.86 27.17 -2.32
C ARG A 682 17.64 27.05 -1.42
N CYS A 683 17.44 25.86 -0.84
CA CYS A 683 16.34 25.67 0.11
C CYS A 683 16.57 26.49 1.40
N GLU A 684 17.84 26.72 1.75
CA GLU A 684 18.29 27.58 2.84
C GLU A 684 17.84 29.03 2.65
N ASP A 685 17.83 29.54 1.40
CA ASP A 685 17.38 30.90 1.11
C ASP A 685 15.87 31.07 1.41
N ILE A 686 15.07 30.07 1.03
CA ILE A 686 13.62 30.03 1.32
C ILE A 686 13.38 29.95 2.83
N ALA A 687 14.13 29.08 3.53
CA ALA A 687 14.02 28.95 4.98
C ALA A 687 14.34 30.27 5.69
N ARG A 688 15.43 30.94 5.29
CA ARG A 688 15.86 32.26 5.81
C ARG A 688 14.77 33.31 5.60
N GLN A 689 14.22 33.42 4.38
CA GLN A 689 13.14 34.36 4.08
C GLN A 689 11.87 34.10 4.90
N CYS A 690 11.59 32.86 5.27
CA CYS A 690 10.41 32.51 6.06
C CYS A 690 10.61 32.62 7.57
N GLY A 691 11.86 32.80 8.05
CA GLY A 691 12.20 32.73 9.46
C GLY A 691 12.07 31.32 10.03
N THR A 692 12.43 30.30 9.25
CA THR A 692 12.41 28.88 9.64
C THR A 692 13.72 28.20 9.22
N ILE A 693 13.78 26.87 9.30
CA ILE A 693 14.92 26.03 8.91
C ILE A 693 14.59 25.16 7.69
N THR A 694 15.62 24.76 6.96
CA THR A 694 15.51 23.92 5.75
C THR A 694 14.75 22.61 6.00
N ASN A 695 14.90 22.04 7.19
CA ASN A 695 14.18 20.83 7.60
C ASN A 695 12.67 21.01 7.52
N ASP A 696 12.16 22.18 7.93
CA ASP A 696 10.73 22.52 7.92
C ASP A 696 10.23 22.67 6.48
N ILE A 697 10.96 23.42 5.64
CA ILE A 697 10.63 23.60 4.23
C ILE A 697 10.53 22.26 3.49
N LEU A 698 11.56 21.42 3.60
CA LEU A 698 11.62 20.15 2.87
C LEU A 698 10.62 19.12 3.39
N SER A 699 10.50 18.99 4.71
CA SER A 699 9.53 18.03 5.30
C SER A 699 8.07 18.50 5.17
N GLY A 700 7.85 19.80 4.94
CA GLY A 700 6.55 20.42 4.68
C GLY A 700 6.05 20.31 3.24
N LEU A 701 6.84 19.73 2.32
CA LEU A 701 6.41 19.51 0.94
C LEU A 701 5.14 18.64 0.87
N GLY A 702 4.14 19.13 0.15
CA GLY A 702 2.80 18.57 0.13
C GLY A 702 2.74 17.21 -0.59
N PRO A 703 1.84 16.29 -0.19
CA PRO A 703 1.74 14.96 -0.78
C PRO A 703 1.17 14.94 -2.21
N ARG A 704 0.75 16.10 -2.75
CA ARG A 704 0.22 16.25 -4.12
C ARG A 704 1.32 16.41 -5.17
N LEU A 705 2.56 16.66 -4.74
CA LEU A 705 3.70 16.78 -5.63
C LEU A 705 4.07 15.41 -6.19
N ASP A 706 4.22 15.34 -7.50
CA ASP A 706 4.82 14.19 -8.15
C ASP A 706 6.33 14.16 -7.90
N TYR A 707 6.93 12.97 -7.88
CA TYR A 707 8.36 12.80 -7.66
C TYR A 707 9.00 12.24 -8.92
N VAL A 708 10.08 12.86 -9.41
CA VAL A 708 10.90 12.43 -10.53
C VAL A 708 12.28 12.06 -10.00
N TYR A 709 12.76 10.85 -10.25
CA TYR A 709 14.08 10.41 -9.79
C TYR A 709 15.06 10.35 -10.95
N LEU A 710 16.12 11.16 -10.86
CA LEU A 710 17.23 11.24 -11.81
C LEU A 710 18.33 10.29 -11.33
N HIS A 711 19.03 9.63 -12.26
CA HIS A 711 19.90 8.48 -11.96
C HIS A 711 21.39 8.74 -12.16
#